data_AF-A0A1Y5GPP4-F1
#
_entry.id   AF-A0A1Y5GPP4-F1
#
_cell.length_a   1.000
_cell.length_b   1.000
_cell.length_c   1.000
_cell.angle_alpha   90.00
_cell.angle_beta   90.00
_cell.angle_gamma   90.00
#
_symmetry.space_group_name_H-M   'P 1'
#
loop_
_entity.id
_entity.type
_entity.pdbx_description
1 polymer ?
#
loop_
_entity_poly.entity_id
_entity_poly.type
_entity_poly.pdbx_seq_one_letter_code
_entity_poly.pdbx_strand_id
1 'polypeptide(L)'
;MSKHDLQDVHDKLDAGVGPCITTDSTYQYTHSHQYDNGQVLEGISFLLVDDANPFPKDQDLNLVQIIEIAEAALALVANIVINLTNLLDIGSVNNPGPTVGEVVDAAKDITKAIKDIEEKAEKLRKIIAFCKGLITSGAEKAKPESHSSLLSKVSVFVIGQLEKKAGDKSSLGAGSSLQALLKEIAEFIFGAVVQSVLRDAGLYGKATSVRQFAEQFQSIVVPNSVSNADNDDAFAALQVAGPNPLVIRRVIDRLPKNFRVENASYQRVMGEGDSIALAIAENRLYYADYHELSKMVPGTFPEQKYISAPFALFAVSKGDTAGTLKSVAIQLRQTPSSNNPVFYPFHEDAWPVAKLHVQTADANYHELISHLGLTHLLLEPIAVSTHRMLSEDHPLFTLLLPHIQGTLFINNAAILTLINPGGSVDSLLGGTIESDWAVVAGALGELDFNARMLPNQLADRFVANQELPLAYPYRDDALDVWQATREWVSDYLAIYYPSDSDVINDKALQAWVQDLISTDGGNIGGLGERMTPNGDLGIYTVGYLTDVLTMAVFTASAQHAAVNFPQLTVMSYTPAMQMASYAPLPTSEHCSSSQDILATLPPLEQSLKQMLLTQLLGGVYFTRLGDYNRHQRGNYFQNTQVQGALDTFRDRLDKVEQRIGKRNLTRPTYETLLPSRIPQSINI
;
A
#
# COMPACT_ATOMS: atom_id res chain seq x y z
N MET A 1 11.91 -40.24 52.79
CA MET A 1 12.50 -39.11 52.05
C MET A 1 13.55 -38.48 52.94
N SER A 2 14.80 -38.50 52.47
CA SER A 2 15.94 -37.94 53.18
C SER A 2 15.88 -36.42 53.16
N LYS A 3 16.60 -35.74 54.07
CA LYS A 3 16.75 -34.27 54.05
C LYS A 3 17.39 -33.76 52.74
N HIS A 4 18.05 -34.65 52.00
CA HIS A 4 18.65 -34.38 50.69
C HIS A 4 17.58 -34.32 49.58
N ASP A 5 16.53 -35.14 49.69
CA ASP A 5 15.43 -35.21 48.70
C ASP A 5 14.54 -33.95 48.76
N LEU A 6 14.52 -33.23 49.88
CA LEU A 6 13.80 -31.96 50.04
C LEU A 6 14.59 -30.76 49.51
N GLN A 7 15.92 -30.82 49.59
CA GLN A 7 16.81 -29.79 49.03
C GLN A 7 16.77 -29.83 47.50
N ASP A 8 16.75 -31.03 46.90
CA ASP A 8 16.69 -31.21 45.44
C ASP A 8 15.35 -30.77 44.81
N VAL A 9 14.29 -30.67 45.61
CA VAL A 9 12.97 -30.14 45.21
C VAL A 9 12.89 -28.62 45.40
N HIS A 10 13.53 -28.08 46.44
CA HIS A 10 13.63 -26.61 46.62
C HIS A 10 14.61 -25.98 45.63
N ASP A 11 15.76 -26.61 45.36
CA ASP A 11 16.74 -26.11 44.40
C ASP A 11 16.22 -26.17 42.94
N LYS A 12 15.22 -27.03 42.64
CA LYS A 12 14.49 -27.03 41.35
C LYS A 12 13.33 -26.03 41.27
N LEU A 13 12.86 -25.51 42.39
CA LEU A 13 11.87 -24.42 42.45
C LEU A 13 12.56 -23.04 42.50
N ASP A 14 13.79 -22.96 43.05
CA ASP A 14 14.63 -21.75 43.10
C ASP A 14 15.62 -21.62 41.93
N ALA A 15 15.87 -22.69 41.16
CA ALA A 15 16.47 -22.60 39.83
C ALA A 15 15.43 -21.96 38.89
N GLY A 16 15.41 -20.63 38.94
CA GLY A 16 14.46 -19.79 38.24
C GLY A 16 14.22 -20.24 36.80
N VAL A 17 12.97 -20.07 36.39
CA VAL A 17 12.55 -20.06 34.98
C VAL A 17 13.56 -19.19 34.23
N GLY A 18 14.56 -19.82 33.62
CA GLY A 18 15.40 -19.20 32.63
C GLY A 18 14.48 -18.70 31.53
N PRO A 19 14.75 -17.53 30.93
CA PRO A 19 13.89 -17.02 29.88
C PRO A 19 13.86 -18.08 28.78
N CYS A 20 12.67 -18.57 28.46
CA CYS A 20 12.47 -19.43 27.30
C CYS A 20 12.57 -18.52 26.06
N ILE A 21 13.78 -18.07 25.74
CA ILE A 21 14.10 -17.44 24.46
C ILE A 21 14.31 -18.60 23.50
N THR A 22 13.20 -19.22 23.08
CA THR A 22 13.22 -20.11 21.92
C THR A 22 13.17 -19.20 20.71
N THR A 23 14.32 -18.89 20.12
CA THR A 23 14.34 -18.32 18.77
C THR A 23 13.74 -19.37 17.84
N ASP A 24 12.52 -19.12 17.34
CA ASP A 24 11.93 -20.00 16.35
C ASP A 24 12.78 -19.95 15.07
N SER A 25 13.41 -21.07 14.74
CA SER A 25 14.24 -21.19 13.53
C SER A 25 13.43 -21.01 12.24
N THR A 26 12.10 -21.03 12.31
CA THR A 26 11.19 -20.85 11.17
C THR A 26 11.14 -19.39 10.70
N TYR A 27 11.41 -18.43 11.60
CA TYR A 27 11.35 -17.01 11.29
C TYR A 27 12.77 -16.43 11.32
N GLN A 28 13.36 -16.25 10.15
CA GLN A 28 14.72 -15.70 9.99
C GLN A 28 14.69 -14.49 9.08
N TYR A 29 15.60 -13.54 9.31
CA TYR A 29 15.79 -12.40 8.41
C TYR A 29 16.71 -12.78 7.26
N THR A 30 16.45 -12.16 6.12
CA THR A 30 17.46 -11.88 5.11
C THR A 30 17.48 -10.39 4.82
N HIS A 31 18.63 -9.90 4.38
CA HIS A 31 18.84 -8.50 3.96
C HIS A 31 19.10 -8.38 2.46
N SER A 32 18.95 -9.50 1.75
CA SER A 32 19.16 -9.60 0.31
C SER A 32 18.21 -10.61 -0.33
N HIS A 33 17.71 -10.28 -1.53
CA HIS A 33 16.98 -11.20 -2.39
C HIS A 33 17.75 -11.35 -3.71
N GLN A 34 18.03 -12.58 -4.12
CA GLN A 34 18.65 -12.85 -5.40
C GLN A 34 17.62 -13.45 -6.36
N TYR A 35 17.40 -12.79 -7.49
CA TYR A 35 16.57 -13.29 -8.57
C TYR A 35 17.30 -14.36 -9.40
N ASP A 36 16.54 -15.16 -10.15
CA ASP A 36 17.05 -16.20 -11.06
C ASP A 36 18.04 -15.70 -12.12
N ASN A 37 17.92 -14.44 -12.53
CA ASN A 37 18.85 -13.80 -13.47
C ASN A 37 20.19 -13.37 -12.83
N GLY A 38 20.39 -13.66 -11.54
CA GLY A 38 21.59 -13.32 -10.78
C GLY A 38 21.60 -11.91 -10.18
N GLN A 39 20.57 -11.11 -10.43
CA GLN A 39 20.42 -9.79 -9.85
C GLN A 39 20.09 -9.89 -8.36
N VAL A 40 20.72 -9.02 -7.55
CA VAL A 40 20.54 -9.00 -6.10
C VAL A 40 19.95 -7.65 -5.70
N LEU A 41 18.89 -7.72 -4.91
CA LEU A 41 18.32 -6.60 -4.19
C LEU A 41 18.80 -6.66 -2.74
N GLU A 42 19.28 -5.56 -2.18
CA GLU A 42 19.87 -5.51 -0.84
C GLU A 42 19.31 -4.36 -0.02
N GLY A 43 19.59 -4.35 1.29
CA GLY A 43 19.38 -3.20 2.17
C GLY A 43 17.98 -3.10 2.78
N ILE A 44 17.16 -4.14 2.63
CA ILE A 44 15.84 -4.25 3.25
C ILE A 44 15.77 -5.57 4.01
N SER A 45 15.27 -5.51 5.25
CA SER A 45 15.09 -6.68 6.11
C SER A 45 13.71 -7.29 5.87
N PHE A 46 13.67 -8.56 5.45
CA PHE A 46 12.42 -9.31 5.25
C PHE A 46 12.58 -10.78 5.63
N LEU A 47 11.48 -11.52 5.65
CA LEU A 47 11.49 -12.93 5.98
C LEU A 47 12.32 -13.73 4.95
N LEU A 48 13.29 -14.51 5.43
CA LEU A 48 14.04 -15.45 4.61
C LEU A 48 13.14 -16.61 4.19
N VAL A 49 12.96 -16.76 2.88
CA VAL A 49 12.21 -17.87 2.28
C VAL A 49 13.08 -18.53 1.21
N ASP A 50 13.50 -19.77 1.45
CA ASP A 50 14.28 -20.59 0.52
C ASP A 50 14.00 -22.09 0.72
N ASP A 51 14.71 -22.96 0.01
CA ASP A 51 14.54 -24.42 0.11
C ASP A 51 14.84 -24.97 1.52
N ALA A 52 15.71 -24.31 2.29
CA ALA A 52 16.07 -24.70 3.66
C ALA A 52 15.14 -24.06 4.71
N ASN A 53 14.53 -22.92 4.38
CA ASN A 53 13.67 -22.10 5.22
C ASN A 53 12.34 -21.87 4.47
N PRO A 54 11.46 -22.88 4.39
CA PRO A 54 10.21 -22.75 3.67
C PRO A 54 9.28 -21.74 4.35
N PHE A 55 8.40 -21.11 3.56
CA PHE A 55 7.44 -20.14 4.08
C PHE A 55 6.62 -20.71 5.27
N PRO A 56 6.47 -19.97 6.39
CA PRO A 56 5.79 -20.46 7.58
C PRO A 56 4.31 -20.77 7.31
N LYS A 57 3.88 -22.00 7.60
CA LYS A 57 2.52 -22.49 7.27
C LYS A 57 1.40 -21.78 8.03
N ASP A 58 1.68 -21.25 9.20
CA ASP A 58 0.74 -20.50 10.03
C ASP A 58 0.49 -19.07 9.51
N GLN A 59 1.25 -18.65 8.49
CA GLN A 59 1.11 -17.38 7.78
C GLN A 59 0.39 -17.50 6.43
N ASP A 60 -0.01 -18.72 6.02
CA ASP A 60 -0.77 -18.93 4.79
C ASP A 60 -2.16 -18.25 4.85
N LEU A 61 -2.66 -17.81 3.69
CA LEU A 61 -4.01 -17.24 3.61
C LEU A 61 -5.06 -18.28 3.98
N ASN A 62 -6.11 -17.82 4.64
CA ASN A 62 -7.28 -18.66 4.89
C ASN A 62 -8.25 -18.66 3.69
N LEU A 63 -9.20 -19.60 3.74
CA LEU A 63 -10.17 -19.82 2.67
C LEU A 63 -11.05 -18.60 2.35
N VAL A 64 -11.35 -17.75 3.33
CA VAL A 64 -12.18 -16.55 3.12
C VAL A 64 -11.39 -15.51 2.34
N GLN A 65 -10.14 -15.24 2.72
CA GLN A 65 -9.23 -14.36 1.96
C GLN A 65 -9.09 -14.83 0.51
N ILE A 66 -8.93 -16.13 0.31
CA ILE A 66 -8.82 -16.74 -1.02
C ILE A 66 -10.08 -16.47 -1.84
N ILE A 67 -11.27 -16.62 -1.24
CA ILE A 67 -12.53 -16.36 -1.94
C ILE A 67 -12.63 -14.89 -2.34
N GLU A 68 -12.30 -13.95 -1.45
CA GLU A 68 -12.40 -12.52 -1.74
C GLU A 68 -11.43 -12.11 -2.86
N ILE A 69 -10.18 -12.55 -2.80
CA ILE A 69 -9.19 -12.31 -3.87
C ILE A 69 -9.66 -12.95 -5.19
N ALA A 70 -10.19 -14.17 -5.15
CA ALA A 70 -10.69 -14.88 -6.33
C ALA A 70 -11.93 -14.19 -6.93
N GLU A 71 -12.83 -13.67 -6.11
CA GLU A 71 -14.01 -12.93 -6.56
C GLU A 71 -13.63 -11.59 -7.21
N ALA A 72 -12.70 -10.85 -6.60
CA ALA A 72 -12.14 -9.63 -7.19
C ALA A 72 -11.45 -9.92 -8.53
N ALA A 73 -10.61 -10.96 -8.58
CA ALA A 73 -9.98 -11.41 -9.81
C ALA A 73 -11.03 -11.76 -10.88
N LEU A 74 -12.08 -12.52 -10.54
CA LEU A 74 -13.13 -12.90 -11.48
C LEU A 74 -13.88 -11.70 -12.08
N ALA A 75 -14.10 -10.63 -11.30
CA ALA A 75 -14.70 -9.40 -11.80
C ALA A 75 -13.82 -8.71 -12.86
N LEU A 76 -12.49 -8.72 -12.64
CA LEU A 76 -11.51 -8.21 -13.62
C LEU A 76 -11.53 -9.04 -14.90
N VAL A 77 -11.62 -10.36 -14.79
CA VAL A 77 -11.74 -11.26 -15.95
C VAL A 77 -12.98 -10.94 -16.76
N ALA A 78 -14.13 -10.76 -16.11
CA ALA A 78 -15.37 -10.40 -16.79
C ALA A 78 -15.23 -9.09 -17.59
N ASN A 79 -14.54 -8.09 -17.02
CA ASN A 79 -14.27 -6.82 -17.70
C ASN A 79 -13.39 -7.01 -18.94
N ILE A 80 -12.35 -7.85 -18.86
CA ILE A 80 -11.49 -8.17 -20.00
C ILE A 80 -12.31 -8.85 -21.11
N VAL A 81 -13.13 -9.85 -20.77
CA VAL A 81 -13.98 -10.56 -21.75
C VAL A 81 -14.96 -9.60 -22.44
N ILE A 82 -15.58 -8.68 -21.70
CA ILE A 82 -16.51 -7.71 -22.26
C ILE A 82 -15.79 -6.72 -23.18
N ASN A 83 -14.61 -6.22 -22.77
CA ASN A 83 -13.77 -5.40 -23.64
C ASN A 83 -13.48 -6.11 -24.98
N LEU A 84 -13.06 -7.38 -24.92
CA LEU A 84 -12.76 -8.18 -26.12
C LEU A 84 -14.01 -8.47 -26.96
N THR A 85 -15.16 -8.71 -26.32
CA THR A 85 -16.43 -8.98 -27.01
C THR A 85 -16.94 -7.74 -27.74
N ASN A 86 -16.90 -6.56 -27.09
CA ASN A 86 -17.31 -5.30 -27.69
C ASN A 86 -16.43 -4.92 -28.89
N LEU A 87 -15.15 -5.30 -28.87
CA LEU A 87 -14.23 -5.13 -30.00
C LEU A 87 -14.59 -6.02 -31.20
N LEU A 88 -15.17 -7.20 -30.95
CA LEU A 88 -15.62 -8.12 -32.00
C LEU A 88 -16.97 -7.71 -32.63
N ASP A 89 -17.73 -6.79 -32.01
CA ASP A 89 -19.01 -6.25 -32.51
C ASP A 89 -18.82 -4.87 -33.19
N ILE A 90 -17.86 -4.83 -34.14
CA ILE A 90 -17.41 -3.73 -35.03
C ILE A 90 -17.96 -2.32 -34.72
N GLY A 91 -17.12 -1.48 -34.11
CA GLY A 91 -17.37 -0.04 -33.97
C GLY A 91 -16.18 0.75 -33.42
N SER A 92 -15.32 1.23 -34.34
CA SER A 92 -14.25 2.25 -34.22
C SER A 92 -12.86 1.83 -33.71
N VAL A 93 -11.91 1.64 -34.64
CA VAL A 93 -10.54 2.22 -34.58
C VAL A 93 -10.10 2.52 -36.01
N ASN A 94 -9.92 3.80 -36.35
CA ASN A 94 -9.37 4.24 -37.64
C ASN A 94 -7.86 3.98 -37.68
N ASN A 95 -7.44 2.94 -38.40
CA ASN A 95 -6.07 2.75 -38.90
C ASN A 95 -6.18 2.23 -40.36
N PRO A 96 -5.17 2.38 -41.25
CA PRO A 96 -5.28 1.87 -42.62
C PRO A 96 -5.46 0.35 -42.54
N GLY A 97 -6.64 -0.12 -42.94
CA GLY A 97 -7.18 -1.37 -42.42
C GLY A 97 -6.33 -2.62 -42.70
N PRO A 98 -6.34 -3.60 -41.78
CA PRO A 98 -5.76 -4.92 -42.01
C PRO A 98 -6.46 -5.64 -43.18
N THR A 99 -5.74 -6.51 -43.86
CA THR A 99 -6.28 -7.38 -44.90
C THR A 99 -7.34 -8.34 -44.31
N VAL A 100 -8.26 -8.82 -45.15
CA VAL A 100 -9.30 -9.77 -44.72
C VAL A 100 -8.70 -11.04 -44.07
N GLY A 101 -7.49 -11.44 -44.47
CA GLY A 101 -6.76 -12.55 -43.83
C GLY A 101 -6.34 -12.23 -42.39
N GLU A 102 -5.78 -11.06 -42.15
CA GLU A 102 -5.35 -10.60 -40.82
C GLU A 102 -6.54 -10.43 -39.87
N VAL A 103 -7.69 -9.96 -40.36
CA VAL A 103 -8.93 -9.88 -39.57
C VAL A 103 -9.46 -11.27 -39.18
N VAL A 104 -9.39 -12.24 -40.09
CA VAL A 104 -9.85 -13.61 -39.84
C VAL A 104 -8.92 -14.34 -38.85
N ASP A 105 -7.62 -14.09 -38.92
CA ASP A 105 -6.66 -14.72 -38.00
C ASP A 105 -6.69 -14.05 -36.62
N ALA A 106 -6.79 -12.71 -36.54
CA ALA A 106 -7.04 -12.01 -35.28
C ALA A 106 -8.36 -12.46 -34.62
N ALA A 107 -9.44 -12.64 -35.40
CA ALA A 107 -10.71 -13.15 -34.87
C ALA A 107 -10.60 -14.58 -34.31
N LYS A 108 -9.78 -15.45 -34.94
CA LYS A 108 -9.52 -16.80 -34.41
C LYS A 108 -8.68 -16.76 -33.15
N ASP A 109 -7.67 -15.91 -33.09
CA ASP A 109 -6.79 -15.76 -31.92
C ASP A 109 -7.54 -15.16 -30.74
N ILE A 110 -8.41 -14.16 -30.97
CA ILE A 110 -9.31 -13.61 -29.95
C ILE A 110 -10.33 -14.67 -29.52
N THR A 111 -10.94 -15.43 -30.43
CA THR A 111 -11.89 -16.51 -30.07
C THR A 111 -11.22 -17.58 -29.21
N LYS A 112 -9.99 -17.97 -29.56
CA LYS A 112 -9.20 -18.93 -28.79
C LYS A 112 -8.86 -18.37 -27.41
N ALA A 113 -8.49 -17.09 -27.32
CA ALA A 113 -8.20 -16.45 -26.06
C ALA A 113 -9.42 -16.28 -25.16
N ILE A 114 -10.58 -15.91 -25.72
CA ILE A 114 -11.86 -15.88 -24.99
C ILE A 114 -12.13 -17.27 -24.43
N LYS A 115 -11.93 -18.33 -25.22
CA LYS A 115 -12.11 -19.71 -24.74
C LYS A 115 -11.12 -20.08 -23.64
N ASP A 116 -9.83 -19.74 -23.78
CA ASP A 116 -8.81 -19.97 -22.74
C ASP A 116 -9.14 -19.20 -21.46
N ILE A 117 -9.67 -17.97 -21.60
CA ILE A 117 -10.15 -17.13 -20.50
C ILE A 117 -11.37 -17.75 -19.82
N GLU A 118 -12.35 -18.21 -20.59
CA GLU A 118 -13.55 -18.88 -20.08
C GLU A 118 -13.21 -20.19 -19.37
N GLU A 119 -12.26 -20.97 -19.89
CA GLU A 119 -11.80 -22.20 -19.25
C GLU A 119 -11.11 -21.92 -17.90
N LYS A 120 -10.28 -20.87 -17.83
CA LYS A 120 -9.63 -20.43 -16.57
C LYS A 120 -10.64 -19.84 -15.59
N ALA A 121 -11.57 -19.01 -16.05
CA ALA A 121 -12.67 -18.48 -15.24
C ALA A 121 -13.54 -19.62 -14.68
N GLU A 122 -13.80 -20.67 -15.47
CA GLU A 122 -14.54 -21.85 -15.03
C GLU A 122 -13.75 -22.67 -14.00
N LYS A 123 -12.43 -22.77 -14.13
CA LYS A 123 -11.58 -23.35 -13.07
C LYS A 123 -11.70 -22.55 -11.77
N LEU A 124 -11.63 -21.22 -11.84
CA LEU A 124 -11.75 -20.34 -10.67
C LEU A 124 -13.13 -20.46 -10.02
N ARG A 125 -14.22 -20.46 -10.82
CA ARG A 125 -15.59 -20.69 -10.33
C ARG A 125 -15.73 -22.04 -9.64
N LYS A 126 -15.12 -23.11 -10.19
CA LYS A 126 -15.12 -24.43 -9.55
C LYS A 126 -14.36 -24.43 -8.22
N ILE A 127 -13.23 -23.71 -8.14
CA ILE A 127 -12.49 -23.52 -6.89
C ILE A 127 -13.38 -22.78 -5.88
N ILE A 128 -13.97 -21.64 -6.25
CA ILE A 128 -14.87 -20.86 -5.39
C ILE A 128 -16.05 -21.73 -4.91
N ALA A 129 -16.72 -22.45 -5.81
CA ALA A 129 -17.85 -23.31 -5.47
C ALA A 129 -17.45 -24.46 -4.53
N PHE A 130 -16.28 -25.06 -4.75
CA PHE A 130 -15.71 -26.07 -3.86
C PHE A 130 -15.41 -25.49 -2.47
N CYS A 131 -14.77 -24.33 -2.40
CA CYS A 131 -14.46 -23.63 -1.16
C CYS A 131 -15.74 -23.28 -0.37
N LYS A 132 -16.74 -22.69 -1.05
CA LYS A 132 -18.05 -22.38 -0.47
C LYS A 132 -18.76 -23.64 0.04
N GLY A 133 -18.77 -24.72 -0.73
CA GLY A 133 -19.38 -25.99 -0.33
C GLY A 133 -18.73 -26.62 0.91
N LEU A 134 -17.43 -26.42 1.11
CA LEU A 134 -16.71 -26.90 2.29
C LEU A 134 -17.00 -26.07 3.54
N ILE A 135 -17.14 -24.74 3.40
CA ILE A 135 -17.58 -23.87 4.49
C ILE A 135 -18.97 -24.32 4.97
N THR A 136 -19.92 -24.51 4.04
CA THR A 136 -21.28 -24.93 4.37
C THR A 136 -21.33 -26.31 5.01
N SER A 137 -20.65 -27.31 4.43
CA SER A 137 -20.66 -28.70 4.95
C SER A 137 -19.88 -28.88 6.25
N GLY A 138 -18.84 -28.08 6.49
CA GLY A 138 -18.13 -28.01 7.78
C GLY A 138 -18.95 -27.33 8.86
N ALA A 139 -19.67 -26.26 8.51
CA ALA A 139 -20.56 -25.54 9.42
C ALA A 139 -21.75 -26.38 9.91
N GLU A 140 -22.29 -27.25 9.05
CA GLU A 140 -23.40 -28.15 9.39
C GLU A 140 -23.00 -29.34 10.28
N LYS A 141 -21.72 -29.74 10.30
CA LYS A 141 -21.26 -30.97 10.95
C LYS A 141 -20.54 -30.79 12.29
N ALA A 142 -20.20 -29.56 12.69
CA ALA A 142 -19.37 -29.33 13.88
C ALA A 142 -20.13 -28.72 15.06
N LYS A 143 -19.89 -29.26 16.27
CA LYS A 143 -20.35 -28.67 17.55
C LYS A 143 -19.60 -27.35 17.82
N PRO A 144 -20.21 -26.35 18.49
CA PRO A 144 -19.65 -25.00 18.61
C PRO A 144 -18.20 -24.92 19.11
N GLU A 145 -17.78 -25.84 19.97
CA GLU A 145 -16.48 -25.83 20.64
C GLU A 145 -15.31 -26.42 19.82
N SER A 146 -15.55 -26.98 18.61
CA SER A 146 -14.50 -27.66 17.82
C SER A 146 -14.21 -27.04 16.44
N HIS A 147 -14.78 -25.86 16.13
CA HIS A 147 -14.72 -25.27 14.78
C HIS A 147 -13.33 -24.77 14.35
N SER A 148 -12.51 -24.20 15.25
CA SER A 148 -11.17 -23.68 14.88
C SER A 148 -10.22 -24.80 14.44
N SER A 149 -10.22 -25.94 15.16
CA SER A 149 -9.52 -27.16 14.77
C SER A 149 -10.06 -27.76 13.48
N LEU A 150 -11.34 -27.57 13.16
CA LEU A 150 -11.95 -28.17 11.98
C LEU A 150 -11.67 -27.33 10.74
N LEU A 151 -11.74 -26.00 10.83
CA LEU A 151 -11.40 -25.08 9.75
C LEU A 151 -9.92 -25.16 9.38
N SER A 152 -9.01 -25.26 10.35
CA SER A 152 -7.59 -25.50 10.05
C SER A 152 -7.36 -26.87 9.38
N LYS A 153 -8.02 -27.93 9.86
CA LYS A 153 -7.98 -29.27 9.23
C LYS A 153 -8.63 -29.30 7.85
N VAL A 154 -9.70 -28.53 7.63
CA VAL A 154 -10.38 -28.39 6.33
C VAL A 154 -9.51 -27.58 5.38
N SER A 155 -8.88 -26.48 5.82
CA SER A 155 -7.90 -25.73 5.02
C SER A 155 -6.73 -26.61 4.61
N VAL A 156 -6.13 -27.37 5.53
CA VAL A 156 -5.04 -28.33 5.23
C VAL A 156 -5.52 -29.41 4.27
N PHE A 157 -6.74 -29.94 4.44
CA PHE A 157 -7.33 -30.92 3.53
C PHE A 157 -7.59 -30.34 2.13
N VAL A 158 -8.09 -29.09 2.04
CA VAL A 158 -8.34 -28.36 0.79
C VAL A 158 -7.06 -28.11 0.04
N ILE A 159 -6.04 -27.59 0.73
CA ILE A 159 -4.70 -27.39 0.20
C ILE A 159 -4.17 -28.72 -0.34
N GLY A 160 -4.28 -29.81 0.42
CA GLY A 160 -3.90 -31.15 -0.04
C GLY A 160 -4.71 -31.70 -1.23
N GLN A 161 -5.96 -31.26 -1.44
CA GLN A 161 -6.74 -31.62 -2.62
C GLN A 161 -6.38 -30.76 -3.84
N LEU A 162 -6.06 -29.47 -3.63
CA LEU A 162 -5.55 -28.58 -4.67
C LEU A 162 -4.18 -29.06 -5.17
N GLU A 163 -3.28 -29.44 -4.26
CA GLU A 163 -1.98 -30.06 -4.56
C GLU A 163 -2.11 -31.33 -5.42
N LYS A 164 -3.01 -32.24 -5.05
CA LYS A 164 -3.28 -33.46 -5.83
C LYS A 164 -3.82 -33.19 -7.23
N LYS A 165 -4.47 -32.04 -7.43
CA LYS A 165 -5.10 -31.64 -8.70
C LYS A 165 -4.15 -30.82 -9.58
N ALA A 166 -3.16 -30.15 -8.99
CA ALA A 166 -2.12 -29.37 -9.68
C ALA A 166 -1.06 -30.25 -10.38
N GLY A 167 -0.93 -31.53 -9.99
CA GLY A 167 -0.01 -32.48 -10.60
C GLY A 167 1.41 -32.35 -10.05
N ASP A 168 2.06 -33.50 -9.95
CA ASP A 168 3.37 -33.73 -9.33
C ASP A 168 4.50 -33.06 -10.13
N LYS A 169 4.71 -31.76 -9.93
CA LYS A 169 5.97 -31.07 -10.22
C LYS A 169 6.57 -30.58 -8.90
N SER A 170 7.35 -31.50 -8.34
CA SER A 170 8.30 -31.37 -7.23
C SER A 170 8.97 -30.01 -7.08
N SER A 171 8.78 -29.39 -5.90
CA SER A 171 9.86 -28.87 -5.00
C SER A 171 9.37 -27.89 -3.92
N LEU A 172 8.09 -27.47 -3.89
CA LEU A 172 7.68 -26.41 -2.97
C LEU A 172 6.52 -26.91 -2.06
N GLY A 173 6.72 -26.83 -0.73
CA GLY A 173 5.78 -27.31 0.29
C GLY A 173 4.43 -26.56 0.30
N ALA A 174 3.47 -26.99 1.11
CA ALA A 174 2.03 -26.65 1.02
C ALA A 174 1.60 -25.17 0.78
N GLY A 175 2.43 -24.16 1.09
CA GLY A 175 2.24 -22.77 0.67
C GLY A 175 2.38 -22.54 -0.85
N SER A 176 2.94 -23.52 -1.57
CA SER A 176 3.20 -23.50 -3.02
C SER A 176 1.94 -23.58 -3.87
N SER A 177 0.89 -24.25 -3.42
CA SER A 177 -0.35 -24.40 -4.20
C SER A 177 -1.17 -23.11 -4.24
N LEU A 178 -1.12 -22.32 -3.17
CA LEU A 178 -1.79 -21.03 -3.06
C LEU A 178 -0.97 -19.91 -3.71
N GLN A 179 0.34 -19.88 -3.49
CA GLN A 179 1.26 -19.03 -4.26
C GLN A 179 1.16 -19.36 -5.76
N ALA A 180 1.01 -20.64 -6.13
CA ALA A 180 0.75 -21.04 -7.51
C ALA A 180 -0.62 -20.57 -8.00
N LEU A 181 -1.68 -20.58 -7.18
CA LEU A 181 -2.98 -20.03 -7.57
C LEU A 181 -2.92 -18.51 -7.80
N LEU A 182 -2.24 -17.76 -6.94
CA LEU A 182 -2.04 -16.32 -7.14
C LEU A 182 -1.12 -16.04 -8.32
N LYS A 183 -0.07 -16.84 -8.50
CA LYS A 183 0.77 -16.80 -9.70
C LYS A 183 -0.05 -17.13 -10.95
N GLU A 184 -0.95 -18.10 -10.92
CA GLU A 184 -1.85 -18.43 -12.03
C GLU A 184 -2.83 -17.29 -12.31
N ILE A 185 -3.39 -16.66 -11.27
CA ILE A 185 -4.26 -15.48 -11.39
C ILE A 185 -3.45 -14.30 -11.97
N ALA A 186 -2.24 -14.04 -11.48
CA ALA A 186 -1.36 -12.98 -11.96
C ALA A 186 -0.88 -13.25 -13.40
N GLU A 187 -0.39 -14.44 -13.72
CA GLU A 187 -0.05 -14.87 -15.07
C GLU A 187 -1.28 -14.84 -15.99
N PHE A 188 -2.48 -15.01 -15.45
CA PHE A 188 -3.68 -14.92 -16.26
C PHE A 188 -4.10 -13.48 -16.54
N ILE A 189 -4.13 -12.61 -15.53
CA ILE A 189 -4.48 -11.18 -15.68
C ILE A 189 -3.39 -10.44 -16.47
N PHE A 190 -2.11 -10.79 -16.25
CA PHE A 190 -0.96 -10.04 -16.72
C PHE A 190 -0.06 -10.78 -17.71
N GLY A 191 -0.33 -12.03 -18.04
CA GLY A 191 0.55 -12.84 -18.88
C GLY A 191 0.50 -12.54 -20.38
N ALA A 192 1.46 -13.14 -21.08
CA ALA A 192 1.71 -12.90 -22.50
C ALA A 192 0.51 -13.17 -23.41
N VAL A 193 -0.38 -14.09 -23.05
CA VAL A 193 -1.60 -14.40 -23.83
C VAL A 193 -2.56 -13.22 -23.81
N VAL A 194 -2.87 -12.66 -22.63
CA VAL A 194 -3.73 -11.47 -22.53
C VAL A 194 -3.07 -10.29 -23.23
N GLN A 195 -1.76 -10.10 -23.05
CA GLN A 195 -1.00 -9.05 -23.74
C GLN A 195 -1.03 -9.20 -25.28
N SER A 196 -0.96 -10.44 -25.80
CA SER A 196 -1.09 -10.71 -27.24
C SER A 196 -2.50 -10.41 -27.75
N VAL A 197 -3.51 -10.71 -26.94
CA VAL A 197 -4.91 -10.54 -27.33
C VAL A 197 -5.31 -9.07 -27.30
N LEU A 198 -4.77 -8.29 -26.36
CA LEU A 198 -4.91 -6.83 -26.33
C LEU A 198 -4.25 -6.16 -27.54
N ARG A 199 -3.13 -6.73 -28.04
CA ARG A 199 -2.49 -6.31 -29.29
C ARG A 199 -3.42 -6.50 -30.48
N ASP A 200 -4.03 -7.67 -30.61
CA ASP A 200 -4.88 -8.00 -31.75
C ASP A 200 -6.26 -7.31 -31.68
N ALA A 201 -6.71 -6.96 -30.47
CA ALA A 201 -7.96 -6.25 -30.24
C ALA A 201 -7.85 -4.72 -30.35
N GLY A 202 -6.68 -4.15 -30.67
CA GLY A 202 -6.53 -2.70 -30.89
C GLY A 202 -6.53 -1.85 -29.60
N LEU A 203 -6.43 -2.47 -28.42
CA LEU A 203 -6.16 -1.82 -27.13
C LEU A 203 -4.65 -1.70 -26.87
N TYR A 204 -3.89 -1.43 -27.93
CA TYR A 204 -2.44 -1.48 -27.94
C TYR A 204 -1.84 -0.27 -28.63
N GLY A 205 -0.71 0.21 -28.12
CA GLY A 205 0.00 1.36 -28.64
C GLY A 205 -0.54 2.70 -28.11
N LYS A 206 -0.19 3.78 -28.79
CA LYS A 206 -0.52 5.15 -28.36
C LYS A 206 -2.00 5.44 -28.57
N ALA A 207 -2.63 6.01 -27.55
CA ALA A 207 -3.99 6.51 -27.64
C ALA A 207 -4.08 7.67 -28.63
N THR A 208 -5.18 7.75 -29.36
CA THR A 208 -5.56 8.87 -30.24
C THR A 208 -6.47 9.88 -29.53
N SER A 209 -7.03 9.50 -28.38
CA SER A 209 -7.79 10.40 -27.50
C SER A 209 -7.79 9.90 -26.05
N VAL A 210 -7.97 10.82 -25.09
CA VAL A 210 -8.05 10.48 -23.66
C VAL A 210 -9.26 9.59 -23.35
N ARG A 211 -10.31 9.65 -24.19
CA ARG A 211 -11.50 8.80 -24.08
C ARG A 211 -11.18 7.31 -24.12
N GLN A 212 -10.15 6.89 -24.88
CA GLN A 212 -9.78 5.48 -24.99
C GLN A 212 -9.32 4.86 -23.65
N PHE A 213 -8.80 5.67 -22.73
CA PHE A 213 -8.49 5.21 -21.37
C PHE A 213 -9.75 4.96 -20.54
N ALA A 214 -10.80 5.79 -20.72
CA ALA A 214 -12.07 5.62 -20.03
C ALA A 214 -12.85 4.41 -20.57
N GLU A 215 -12.68 4.10 -21.86
CA GLU A 215 -13.28 2.93 -22.51
C GLU A 215 -12.71 1.59 -22.01
N GLN A 216 -11.64 1.57 -21.20
CA GLN A 216 -11.15 0.35 -20.55
C GLN A 216 -12.09 -0.16 -19.44
N PHE A 217 -12.95 0.73 -18.91
CA PHE A 217 -13.95 0.43 -17.88
C PHE A 217 -15.28 0.04 -18.54
N GLN A 218 -15.56 -1.26 -18.63
CA GLN A 218 -16.78 -1.76 -19.28
C GLN A 218 -17.80 -2.29 -18.27
N SER A 219 -17.39 -3.25 -17.44
CA SER A 219 -18.25 -3.84 -16.39
C SER A 219 -17.83 -3.47 -14.98
N ILE A 220 -16.69 -2.81 -14.85
CA ILE A 220 -16.19 -2.30 -13.57
C ILE A 220 -16.73 -0.89 -13.37
N VAL A 221 -17.01 -0.54 -12.11
CA VAL A 221 -17.48 0.79 -11.74
C VAL A 221 -16.44 1.83 -12.15
N VAL A 222 -16.89 2.81 -12.93
CA VAL A 222 -16.06 3.94 -13.37
C VAL A 222 -15.72 4.82 -12.16
N PRO A 223 -14.44 5.07 -11.85
CA PRO A 223 -14.07 5.92 -10.74
C PRO A 223 -14.34 7.40 -11.05
N ASN A 224 -14.61 8.19 -10.01
CA ASN A 224 -14.83 9.65 -10.14
C ASN A 224 -13.64 10.39 -10.76
N SER A 225 -12.43 9.83 -10.68
CA SER A 225 -11.23 10.37 -11.31
C SER A 225 -11.37 10.52 -12.84
N VAL A 226 -12.20 9.71 -13.50
CA VAL A 226 -12.47 9.82 -14.95
C VAL A 226 -13.08 11.17 -15.33
N SER A 227 -13.96 11.72 -14.47
CA SER A 227 -14.63 13.00 -14.76
C SER A 227 -13.83 14.22 -14.35
N ASN A 228 -12.74 14.06 -13.59
CA ASN A 228 -12.03 15.17 -12.93
C ASN A 228 -10.52 15.21 -13.24
N ALA A 229 -9.99 14.30 -14.06
CA ALA A 229 -8.55 14.17 -14.29
C ALA A 229 -7.89 15.42 -14.90
N ASP A 230 -8.62 16.19 -15.72
CA ASP A 230 -8.12 17.43 -16.32
C ASP A 230 -8.27 18.66 -15.40
N ASN A 231 -9.00 18.54 -14.29
CA ASN A 231 -9.33 19.62 -13.39
C ASN A 231 -8.19 19.97 -12.42
N ASP A 232 -7.85 21.26 -12.32
CA ASP A 232 -6.77 21.77 -11.46
C ASP A 232 -7.05 21.65 -9.95
N ASP A 233 -8.32 21.81 -9.55
CA ASP A 233 -8.73 21.64 -8.15
C ASP A 233 -8.69 20.17 -7.74
N ALA A 234 -9.05 19.26 -8.65
CA ALA A 234 -8.94 17.83 -8.40
C ALA A 234 -7.46 17.41 -8.26
N PHE A 235 -6.58 17.90 -9.14
CA PHE A 235 -5.14 17.70 -9.04
C PHE A 235 -4.59 18.19 -7.69
N ALA A 236 -4.97 19.39 -7.26
CA ALA A 236 -4.56 19.92 -5.96
C ALA A 236 -5.13 19.11 -4.78
N ALA A 237 -6.40 18.69 -4.85
CA ALA A 237 -7.05 17.92 -3.80
C ALA A 237 -6.37 16.55 -3.53
N LEU A 238 -5.74 15.94 -4.54
CA LEU A 238 -5.00 14.69 -4.37
C LEU A 238 -3.87 14.80 -3.36
N GLN A 239 -3.28 15.99 -3.19
CA GLN A 239 -2.18 16.20 -2.23
C GLN A 239 -2.61 16.10 -0.76
N VAL A 240 -3.93 16.18 -0.49
CA VAL A 240 -4.49 16.14 0.87
C VAL A 240 -5.52 15.03 1.09
N ALA A 241 -6.05 14.45 0.01
CA ALA A 241 -7.11 13.44 0.05
C ALA A 241 -6.95 12.33 -1.01
N GLY A 242 -5.85 12.33 -1.77
CA GLY A 242 -5.54 11.31 -2.77
C GLY A 242 -4.79 10.09 -2.18
N PRO A 243 -4.17 9.27 -3.05
CA PRO A 243 -3.37 8.11 -2.64
C PRO A 243 -2.14 8.45 -1.80
N ASN A 244 -1.56 9.64 -2.01
CA ASN A 244 -0.34 10.06 -1.31
C ASN A 244 -0.51 11.39 -0.56
N PRO A 245 -1.30 11.40 0.52
CA PRO A 245 -1.51 12.59 1.32
C PRO A 245 -0.33 12.86 2.27
N LEU A 246 0.90 12.43 1.95
CA LEU A 246 2.05 12.45 2.88
C LEU A 246 3.18 13.39 2.45
N VAL A 247 3.14 13.94 1.23
CA VAL A 247 4.26 14.74 0.69
C VAL A 247 4.10 16.23 1.00
N ILE A 248 2.88 16.74 0.92
CA ILE A 248 2.60 18.18 1.05
C ILE A 248 3.10 18.74 2.38
N ARG A 249 3.76 19.89 2.33
CA ARG A 249 4.26 20.60 3.51
C ARG A 249 4.01 22.10 3.40
N ARG A 250 3.88 22.76 4.54
CA ARG A 250 3.63 24.21 4.59
C ARG A 250 4.94 24.98 4.44
N VAL A 251 4.89 26.10 3.73
CA VAL A 251 6.02 27.05 3.64
C VAL A 251 6.05 27.91 4.90
N ILE A 252 7.20 27.99 5.57
CA ILE A 252 7.36 28.76 6.83
C ILE A 252 7.96 30.14 6.58
N ASP A 253 9.13 30.22 5.97
CA ASP A 253 9.83 31.51 5.78
C ASP A 253 9.95 31.89 4.29
N ARG A 254 10.30 30.92 3.46
CA ARG A 254 10.54 31.08 2.02
C ARG A 254 10.47 29.73 1.33
N LEU A 255 10.23 29.77 0.03
CA LEU A 255 10.38 28.60 -0.83
C LEU A 255 11.83 28.08 -0.83
N PRO A 256 12.05 26.79 -1.14
CA PRO A 256 13.38 26.26 -1.40
C PRO A 256 14.14 27.13 -2.40
N LYS A 257 15.44 27.36 -2.16
CA LYS A 257 16.25 28.28 -2.98
C LYS A 257 16.28 27.90 -4.46
N ASN A 258 16.12 26.61 -4.75
CA ASN A 258 16.10 26.03 -6.08
C ASN A 258 14.69 25.95 -6.69
N PHE A 259 13.62 26.40 -6.01
CA PHE A 259 12.27 26.50 -6.57
C PHE A 259 11.98 27.96 -6.96
N ARG A 260 12.07 28.27 -8.26
CA ARG A 260 12.15 29.66 -8.77
C ARG A 260 10.80 30.29 -9.12
N VAL A 261 9.83 30.18 -8.22
CA VAL A 261 8.50 30.80 -8.42
C VAL A 261 8.60 32.32 -8.28
N GLU A 262 8.04 33.04 -9.25
CA GLU A 262 8.04 34.50 -9.26
C GLU A 262 6.76 35.06 -8.63
N ASN A 263 6.88 36.12 -7.83
CA ASN A 263 5.71 36.73 -7.17
C ASN A 263 4.69 37.29 -8.17
N ALA A 264 5.14 37.85 -9.31
CA ALA A 264 4.24 38.37 -10.34
C ALA A 264 3.39 37.24 -10.96
N SER A 265 4.00 36.09 -11.24
CA SER A 265 3.28 34.92 -11.75
C SER A 265 2.36 34.31 -10.69
N TYR A 266 2.78 34.27 -9.42
CA TYR A 266 1.92 33.90 -8.31
C TYR A 266 0.67 34.79 -8.25
N GLN A 267 0.83 36.11 -8.34
CA GLN A 267 -0.27 37.09 -8.33
C GLN A 267 -1.20 36.93 -9.54
N ARG A 268 -0.66 36.56 -10.70
CA ARG A 268 -1.49 36.26 -11.87
C ARG A 268 -2.40 35.04 -11.67
N VAL A 269 -1.96 34.05 -10.89
CA VAL A 269 -2.76 32.86 -10.56
C VAL A 269 -3.71 33.11 -9.40
N MET A 270 -3.23 33.73 -8.31
CA MET A 270 -3.95 33.84 -7.03
C MET A 270 -4.67 35.19 -6.84
N GLY A 271 -4.47 36.14 -7.76
CA GLY A 271 -5.06 37.49 -7.74
C GLY A 271 -4.07 38.58 -7.31
N GLU A 272 -4.25 39.78 -7.89
CA GLU A 272 -3.36 40.94 -7.68
C GLU A 272 -3.30 41.43 -6.21
N GLY A 273 -4.33 41.11 -5.41
CA GLY A 273 -4.41 41.44 -3.98
C GLY A 273 -3.71 40.45 -3.03
N ASP A 274 -3.00 39.45 -3.58
CA ASP A 274 -2.23 38.46 -2.84
C ASP A 274 -0.73 38.56 -3.15
N SER A 275 0.12 37.80 -2.45
CA SER A 275 1.54 37.66 -2.74
C SER A 275 2.11 36.42 -2.05
N ILE A 276 3.26 35.92 -2.50
CA ILE A 276 3.95 34.80 -1.83
C ILE A 276 4.20 35.13 -0.36
N ALA A 277 4.70 36.33 -0.07
CA ALA A 277 4.98 36.76 1.31
C ALA A 277 3.72 36.83 2.17
N LEU A 278 2.60 37.32 1.62
CA LEU A 278 1.33 37.39 2.34
C LEU A 278 0.76 35.98 2.58
N ALA A 279 0.77 35.11 1.58
CA ALA A 279 0.31 33.74 1.72
C ALA A 279 1.12 32.93 2.73
N ILE A 280 2.44 33.16 2.82
CA ILE A 280 3.28 32.58 3.89
C ILE A 280 2.85 33.11 5.25
N ALA A 281 2.73 34.43 5.40
CA ALA A 281 2.35 35.07 6.67
C ALA A 281 0.96 34.65 7.17
N GLU A 282 0.06 34.34 6.24
CA GLU A 282 -1.30 33.86 6.52
C GLU A 282 -1.40 32.32 6.59
N ASN A 283 -0.27 31.60 6.53
CA ASN A 283 -0.19 30.13 6.58
C ASN A 283 -0.96 29.41 5.45
N ARG A 284 -1.12 30.05 4.28
CA ARG A 284 -1.88 29.54 3.13
C ARG A 284 -1.04 28.90 2.03
N LEU A 285 0.30 28.94 2.12
CA LEU A 285 1.20 28.48 1.07
C LEU A 285 1.81 27.10 1.39
N TYR A 286 1.73 26.17 0.44
CA TYR A 286 2.15 24.78 0.60
C TYR A 286 2.91 24.29 -0.64
N TYR A 287 3.76 23.29 -0.50
CA TYR A 287 4.44 22.67 -1.62
C TYR A 287 4.66 21.18 -1.42
N ALA A 288 4.80 20.46 -2.52
CA ALA A 288 5.29 19.08 -2.58
C ALA A 288 6.69 19.07 -3.23
N ASP A 289 7.57 18.22 -2.73
CA ASP A 289 8.96 18.10 -3.17
C ASP A 289 9.34 16.63 -3.33
N TYR A 290 9.60 16.22 -4.57
CA TYR A 290 9.90 14.85 -4.95
C TYR A 290 11.39 14.61 -5.17
N HIS A 291 12.26 15.33 -4.46
CA HIS A 291 13.72 15.22 -4.58
C HIS A 291 14.26 13.79 -4.36
N GLU A 292 13.57 12.94 -3.59
CA GLU A 292 13.94 11.52 -3.39
C GLU A 292 14.05 10.74 -4.71
N LEU A 293 13.29 11.16 -5.73
CA LEU A 293 13.28 10.52 -7.04
C LEU A 293 14.41 11.03 -7.97
N SER A 294 15.24 11.98 -7.51
CA SER A 294 16.22 12.67 -8.36
C SER A 294 17.32 11.79 -8.92
N LYS A 295 17.59 10.63 -8.29
CA LYS A 295 18.60 9.66 -8.72
C LYS A 295 18.01 8.47 -9.46
N MET A 296 16.69 8.44 -9.67
CA MET A 296 16.07 7.31 -10.33
C MET A 296 16.54 7.18 -11.78
N VAL A 297 16.78 5.94 -12.20
CA VAL A 297 17.12 5.58 -13.57
C VAL A 297 15.84 5.20 -14.29
N PRO A 298 15.43 5.92 -15.37
CA PRO A 298 14.20 5.60 -16.09
C PRO A 298 14.22 4.21 -16.73
N GLY A 299 13.10 3.49 -16.60
CA GLY A 299 12.88 2.22 -17.27
C GLY A 299 12.72 2.36 -18.79
N THR A 300 12.85 1.24 -19.51
CA THR A 300 12.83 1.22 -20.98
C THR A 300 11.76 0.31 -21.59
N PHE A 301 10.88 -0.26 -20.75
CA PHE A 301 9.81 -1.16 -21.18
C PHE A 301 8.41 -0.53 -21.07
N PRO A 302 7.49 -0.72 -22.03
CA PRO A 302 7.72 -1.31 -23.35
C PRO A 302 8.56 -0.40 -24.27
N GLU A 303 8.72 0.87 -23.88
CA GLU A 303 9.55 1.88 -24.53
C GLU A 303 10.16 2.81 -23.47
N GLN A 304 10.97 3.78 -23.89
CA GLN A 304 11.65 4.73 -22.99
C GLN A 304 10.64 5.47 -22.09
N LYS A 305 10.79 5.29 -20.77
CA LYS A 305 10.06 6.04 -19.74
C LYS A 305 10.83 7.30 -19.35
N TYR A 306 10.15 8.22 -18.67
CA TYR A 306 10.74 9.46 -18.18
C TYR A 306 10.33 9.68 -16.72
N ILE A 307 11.31 10.07 -15.91
CA ILE A 307 11.12 10.39 -14.50
C ILE A 307 11.40 11.87 -14.29
N SER A 308 10.63 12.48 -13.39
CA SER A 308 10.86 13.83 -12.91
C SER A 308 10.97 13.82 -11.39
N ALA A 309 11.68 14.80 -10.84
CA ALA A 309 11.75 15.04 -9.39
C ALA A 309 11.27 16.48 -9.13
N PRO A 310 9.97 16.76 -9.31
CA PRO A 310 9.45 18.10 -9.37
C PRO A 310 9.31 18.77 -8.00
N PHE A 311 9.17 20.10 -8.05
CA PHE A 311 8.43 20.85 -7.05
C PHE A 311 7.04 21.19 -7.59
N ALA A 312 6.02 21.10 -6.74
CA ALA A 312 4.67 21.60 -7.04
C ALA A 312 4.21 22.54 -5.91
N LEU A 313 3.80 23.75 -6.26
CA LEU A 313 3.33 24.79 -5.36
C LEU A 313 1.80 24.84 -5.35
N PHE A 314 1.25 24.96 -4.16
CA PHE A 314 -0.17 25.06 -3.91
C PHE A 314 -0.48 26.19 -2.92
N ALA A 315 -1.69 26.76 -3.01
CA ALA A 315 -2.13 27.78 -2.08
C ALA A 315 -3.63 27.70 -1.81
N VAL A 316 -4.06 28.10 -0.62
CA VAL A 316 -5.46 28.42 -0.36
C VAL A 316 -5.69 29.89 -0.69
N SER A 317 -6.80 30.17 -1.38
CA SER A 317 -7.12 31.54 -1.83
C SER A 317 -7.34 32.46 -0.62
N LYS A 318 -6.93 33.72 -0.74
CA LYS A 318 -7.12 34.71 0.32
C LYS A 318 -8.60 34.87 0.65
N GLY A 319 -8.96 34.69 1.93
CA GLY A 319 -10.34 34.78 2.40
C GLY A 319 -11.18 33.52 2.14
N ASP A 320 -10.62 32.46 1.55
CA ASP A 320 -11.31 31.18 1.45
C ASP A 320 -11.42 30.52 2.83
N THR A 321 -12.65 30.32 3.29
CA THR A 321 -12.95 29.65 4.56
C THR A 321 -13.17 28.15 4.40
N ALA A 322 -13.35 27.65 3.17
CA ALA A 322 -13.46 26.22 2.89
C ALA A 322 -12.08 25.53 2.92
N GLY A 323 -10.99 26.31 2.82
CA GLY A 323 -9.63 25.77 2.84
C GLY A 323 -9.29 24.97 1.59
N THR A 324 -9.89 25.30 0.43
CA THR A 324 -9.72 24.55 -0.82
C THR A 324 -8.36 24.86 -1.42
N LEU A 325 -7.57 23.81 -1.63
CA LEU A 325 -6.23 23.93 -2.19
C LEU A 325 -6.28 24.21 -3.70
N LYS A 326 -5.53 25.20 -4.17
CA LYS A 326 -5.36 25.55 -5.59
C LYS A 326 -3.94 25.24 -6.04
N SER A 327 -3.79 24.76 -7.26
CA SER A 327 -2.50 24.57 -7.91
C SER A 327 -1.95 25.92 -8.41
N VAL A 328 -0.66 26.17 -8.19
CA VAL A 328 -0.06 27.49 -8.43
C VAL A 328 1.09 27.42 -9.43
N ALA A 329 2.06 26.54 -9.20
CA ALA A 329 3.27 26.48 -10.01
C ALA A 329 3.92 25.10 -9.96
N ILE A 330 4.60 24.69 -11.03
CA ILE A 330 5.33 23.43 -11.11
C ILE A 330 6.72 23.70 -11.67
N GLN A 331 7.76 23.10 -11.08
CA GLN A 331 9.11 23.06 -11.65
C GLN A 331 9.56 21.61 -11.74
N LEU A 332 9.79 21.09 -12.94
CA LEU A 332 9.88 19.63 -13.17
C LEU A 332 11.22 19.00 -12.75
N ARG A 333 12.26 19.81 -12.53
CA ARG A 333 13.55 19.35 -12.02
C ARG A 333 14.00 20.17 -10.82
N GLN A 334 14.83 19.55 -9.99
CA GLN A 334 15.44 20.16 -8.81
C GLN A 334 16.39 21.32 -9.14
N THR A 335 17.04 21.30 -10.31
CA THR A 335 18.04 22.32 -10.70
C THR A 335 17.43 23.34 -11.68
N PRO A 336 17.35 24.63 -11.31
CA PRO A 336 16.90 25.68 -12.22
C PRO A 336 17.81 25.81 -13.45
N SER A 337 17.20 25.99 -14.62
CA SER A 337 17.92 26.27 -15.87
C SER A 337 16.96 26.84 -16.90
N SER A 338 17.47 27.35 -18.02
CA SER A 338 16.64 27.78 -19.16
C SER A 338 15.77 26.65 -19.72
N ASN A 339 16.17 25.39 -19.53
CA ASN A 339 15.45 24.20 -20.00
C ASN A 339 14.62 23.53 -18.88
N ASN A 340 14.40 24.24 -17.77
CA ASN A 340 13.56 23.84 -16.64
C ASN A 340 12.80 25.08 -16.12
N PRO A 341 11.88 25.64 -16.92
CA PRO A 341 11.09 26.79 -16.51
C PRO A 341 10.11 26.41 -15.37
N VAL A 342 9.49 27.43 -14.77
CA VAL A 342 8.36 27.23 -13.85
C VAL A 342 7.07 27.32 -14.67
N PHE A 343 6.28 26.25 -14.63
CA PHE A 343 4.99 26.16 -15.29
C PHE A 343 3.89 26.70 -14.37
N TYR A 344 2.93 27.42 -14.94
CA TYR A 344 1.78 27.99 -14.22
C TYR A 344 0.48 27.63 -14.96
N PRO A 345 -0.69 27.65 -14.30
CA PRO A 345 -1.99 27.37 -14.92
C PRO A 345 -2.29 28.17 -16.20
N PHE A 346 -1.76 29.39 -16.35
CA PHE A 346 -1.94 30.22 -17.54
C PHE A 346 -1.03 29.83 -18.73
N HIS A 347 -0.15 28.83 -18.58
CA HIS A 347 0.59 28.21 -19.68
C HIS A 347 -0.25 27.07 -20.28
N GLU A 348 -1.36 27.42 -20.94
CA GLU A 348 -2.45 26.52 -21.34
C GLU A 348 -1.98 25.17 -21.94
N ASP A 349 -0.97 25.19 -22.82
CA ASP A 349 -0.49 23.99 -23.50
C ASP A 349 0.49 23.14 -22.66
N ALA A 350 1.35 23.80 -21.87
CA ALA A 350 2.41 23.12 -21.12
C ALA A 350 1.96 22.69 -19.71
N TRP A 351 0.95 23.36 -19.15
CA TRP A 351 0.46 23.11 -17.80
C TRP A 351 -0.10 21.69 -17.60
N PRO A 352 -0.96 21.14 -18.48
CA PRO A 352 -1.44 19.77 -18.35
C PRO A 352 -0.30 18.74 -18.39
N VAL A 353 0.71 18.94 -19.25
CA VAL A 353 1.89 18.06 -19.33
C VAL A 353 2.74 18.14 -18.07
N ALA A 354 2.93 19.34 -17.51
CA ALA A 354 3.62 19.52 -16.24
C ALA A 354 2.89 18.81 -15.08
N LYS A 355 1.55 18.89 -15.02
CA LYS A 355 0.74 18.15 -14.04
C LYS A 355 0.92 16.64 -14.19
N LEU A 356 0.89 16.12 -15.42
CA LEU A 356 1.13 14.69 -15.69
C LEU A 356 2.47 14.23 -15.13
N HIS A 357 3.56 14.99 -15.34
CA HIS A 357 4.85 14.63 -14.75
C HIS A 357 4.87 14.68 -13.22
N VAL A 358 4.14 15.62 -12.59
CA VAL A 358 3.95 15.62 -11.13
C VAL A 358 3.17 14.38 -10.70
N GLN A 359 2.09 14.01 -11.39
CA GLN A 359 1.34 12.80 -11.07
C GLN A 359 2.19 11.53 -11.23
N THR A 360 3.08 11.45 -12.22
CA THR A 360 4.05 10.35 -12.32
C THR A 360 5.02 10.34 -11.15
N ALA A 361 5.58 11.49 -10.77
CA ALA A 361 6.45 11.57 -9.59
C ALA A 361 5.69 11.16 -8.32
N ASP A 362 4.45 11.62 -8.15
CA ASP A 362 3.62 11.30 -6.99
C ASP A 362 3.25 9.82 -6.95
N ALA A 363 2.93 9.20 -8.08
CA ALA A 363 2.69 7.75 -8.17
C ALA A 363 3.94 6.92 -7.81
N ASN A 364 5.14 7.35 -8.24
CA ASN A 364 6.38 6.62 -7.89
C ASN A 364 6.74 6.83 -6.42
N TYR A 365 6.58 8.04 -5.87
CA TYR A 365 6.80 8.30 -4.44
C TYR A 365 5.78 7.53 -3.59
N HIS A 366 4.52 7.52 -4.03
CA HIS A 366 3.43 6.79 -3.40
C HIS A 366 3.77 5.30 -3.30
N GLU A 367 3.96 4.63 -4.44
CA GLU A 367 4.12 3.18 -4.46
C GLU A 367 5.41 2.74 -3.78
N LEU A 368 6.54 3.43 -4.04
CA LEU A 368 7.84 3.02 -3.52
C LEU A 368 8.01 3.39 -2.04
N ILE A 369 7.66 4.60 -1.65
CA ILE A 369 7.96 5.13 -0.31
C ILE A 369 6.74 5.00 0.58
N SER A 370 5.61 5.57 0.20
CA SER A 370 4.46 5.73 1.10
C SER A 370 3.68 4.44 1.33
N HIS A 371 3.67 3.55 0.33
CA HIS A 371 2.95 2.29 0.33
C HIS A 371 3.91 1.12 0.59
N LEU A 372 4.75 0.73 -0.38
CA LEU A 372 5.62 -0.43 -0.23
C LEU A 372 6.62 -0.28 0.95
N GLY A 373 7.40 0.81 0.96
CA GLY A 373 8.40 1.03 2.00
C GLY A 373 7.79 1.22 3.39
N LEU A 374 7.02 2.29 3.56
CA LEU A 374 6.59 2.77 4.88
C LEU A 374 5.28 2.15 5.41
N THR A 375 4.69 1.17 4.71
CA THR A 375 3.68 0.27 5.30
C THR A 375 4.13 -1.18 5.24
N HIS A 376 4.21 -1.76 4.05
CA HIS A 376 4.46 -3.20 3.89
C HIS A 376 5.79 -3.63 4.52
N LEU A 377 6.88 -3.00 4.09
CA LEU A 377 8.24 -3.42 4.48
C LEU A 377 8.67 -2.87 5.84
N LEU A 378 8.04 -1.79 6.33
CA LEU A 378 8.19 -1.35 7.72
C LEU A 378 7.53 -2.33 8.70
N LEU A 379 6.37 -2.90 8.35
CA LEU A 379 5.65 -3.82 9.23
C LEU A 379 6.25 -5.23 9.23
N GLU A 380 6.97 -5.62 8.18
CA GLU A 380 7.51 -6.96 8.05
C GLU A 380 8.51 -7.33 9.16
N PRO A 381 9.52 -6.50 9.51
CA PRO A 381 10.37 -6.79 10.65
C PRO A 381 9.62 -6.87 11.98
N ILE A 382 8.57 -6.05 12.15
CA ILE A 382 7.70 -6.11 13.33
C ILE A 382 7.02 -7.48 13.41
N ALA A 383 6.51 -8.00 12.28
CA ALA A 383 5.90 -9.32 12.22
C ALA A 383 6.92 -10.43 12.50
N VAL A 384 8.08 -10.40 11.84
CA VAL A 384 9.15 -11.40 12.03
C VAL A 384 9.64 -11.41 13.48
N SER A 385 9.95 -10.26 14.06
CA SER A 385 10.42 -10.16 15.45
C SER A 385 9.36 -10.60 16.45
N THR A 386 8.09 -10.28 16.22
CA THR A 386 6.97 -10.72 17.07
C THR A 386 6.92 -12.24 17.17
N HIS A 387 7.09 -12.96 16.05
CA HIS A 387 7.15 -14.43 16.05
C HIS A 387 8.43 -15.00 16.65
N ARG A 388 9.57 -14.29 16.51
CA ARG A 388 10.87 -14.77 17.01
C ARG A 388 11.07 -14.59 18.51
N MET A 389 10.58 -13.49 19.05
CA MET A 389 10.97 -12.99 20.39
C MET A 389 9.87 -13.05 21.43
N LEU A 390 8.60 -13.15 21.02
CA LEU A 390 7.45 -13.19 21.93
C LEU A 390 6.76 -14.56 21.87
N SER A 391 6.43 -15.13 23.03
CA SER A 391 5.63 -16.35 23.08
C SER A 391 4.18 -16.08 22.69
N GLU A 392 3.44 -17.10 22.25
CA GLU A 392 2.02 -16.94 21.86
C GLU A 392 1.14 -16.40 23.00
N ASP A 393 1.49 -16.73 24.25
CA ASP A 393 0.81 -16.25 25.47
C ASP A 393 1.23 -14.84 25.90
N HIS A 394 2.25 -14.26 25.26
CA HIS A 394 2.71 -12.91 25.56
C HIS A 394 1.61 -11.90 25.21
N PRO A 395 1.30 -10.91 26.08
CA PRO A 395 0.23 -9.95 25.80
C PRO A 395 0.47 -9.18 24.50
N LEU A 396 1.73 -8.81 24.20
CA LEU A 396 2.02 -8.09 22.96
C LEU A 396 1.90 -8.97 21.70
N PHE A 397 2.24 -10.26 21.78
CA PHE A 397 2.01 -11.19 20.68
C PHE A 397 0.51 -11.30 20.40
N THR A 398 -0.29 -11.49 21.46
CA THR A 398 -1.75 -11.54 21.36
C THR A 398 -2.33 -10.24 20.80
N LEU A 399 -1.80 -9.07 21.19
CA LEU A 399 -2.28 -7.81 20.63
C LEU A 399 -1.93 -7.65 19.15
N LEU A 400 -0.69 -7.94 18.76
CA LEU A 400 -0.15 -7.66 17.42
C LEU A 400 -0.56 -8.68 16.36
N LEU A 401 -0.79 -9.94 16.73
CA LEU A 401 -1.03 -11.02 15.78
C LEU A 401 -2.17 -10.75 14.76
N PRO A 402 -3.33 -10.17 15.14
CA PRO A 402 -4.36 -9.80 14.16
C PRO A 402 -3.94 -8.67 13.22
N HIS A 403 -2.95 -7.86 13.59
CA HIS A 403 -2.44 -6.72 12.81
C HIS A 403 -1.30 -7.08 11.87
N ILE A 404 -0.64 -8.22 12.07
CA ILE A 404 0.39 -8.75 11.15
C ILE A 404 -0.14 -9.90 10.28
N GLN A 405 -1.41 -10.26 10.43
CA GLN A 405 -2.03 -11.36 9.70
C GLN A 405 -1.96 -11.11 8.19
N GLY A 406 -1.33 -12.03 7.44
CA GLY A 406 -1.23 -11.96 5.98
C GLY A 406 -0.14 -11.01 5.46
N THR A 407 0.51 -10.21 6.33
CA THR A 407 1.56 -9.27 5.93
C THR A 407 2.78 -9.99 5.35
N LEU A 408 3.28 -11.01 6.06
CA LEU A 408 4.40 -11.82 5.57
C LEU A 408 4.07 -12.52 4.25
N PHE A 409 2.83 -12.98 4.10
CA PHE A 409 2.39 -13.65 2.89
C PHE A 409 2.36 -12.69 1.69
N ILE A 410 1.70 -11.54 1.84
CA ILE A 410 1.52 -10.61 0.72
C ILE A 410 2.84 -9.96 0.31
N ASN A 411 3.75 -9.70 1.25
CA ASN A 411 5.07 -9.16 0.95
C ASN A 411 5.93 -10.18 0.21
N ASN A 412 5.98 -11.43 0.67
CA ASN A 412 6.68 -12.51 -0.04
C ASN A 412 6.09 -12.71 -1.44
N ALA A 413 4.76 -12.70 -1.58
CA ALA A 413 4.12 -12.79 -2.89
C ALA A 413 4.47 -11.60 -3.81
N ALA A 414 4.52 -10.37 -3.28
CA ALA A 414 4.89 -9.18 -4.03
C ALA A 414 6.33 -9.26 -4.56
N ILE A 415 7.29 -9.69 -3.73
CA ILE A 415 8.69 -9.91 -4.15
C ILE A 415 8.78 -10.96 -5.26
N LEU A 416 8.03 -12.06 -5.15
CA LEU A 416 8.11 -13.14 -6.14
C LEU A 416 7.38 -12.86 -7.46
N THR A 417 6.38 -11.96 -7.46
CA THR A 417 5.44 -11.84 -8.60
C THR A 417 5.27 -10.42 -9.16
N LEU A 418 5.49 -9.38 -8.35
CA LEU A 418 5.30 -7.98 -8.74
C LEU A 418 6.64 -7.26 -8.90
N ILE A 419 7.49 -7.40 -7.90
CA ILE A 419 8.83 -6.80 -7.78
C ILE A 419 9.81 -7.84 -8.31
N ASN A 420 9.81 -8.08 -9.61
CA ASN A 420 10.77 -8.97 -10.26
C ASN A 420 11.02 -8.47 -11.69
N PRO A 421 12.16 -8.81 -12.32
CA PRO A 421 12.43 -8.44 -13.71
C PRO A 421 11.29 -8.89 -14.65
N GLY A 422 10.71 -7.95 -15.40
CA GLY A 422 9.53 -8.18 -16.25
C GLY A 422 8.18 -8.28 -15.50
N GLY A 423 8.19 -8.15 -14.17
CA GLY A 423 7.02 -8.08 -13.32
C GLY A 423 6.21 -6.80 -13.48
N SER A 424 5.14 -6.67 -12.69
CA SER A 424 4.26 -5.49 -12.77
C SER A 424 4.96 -4.19 -12.36
N VAL A 425 5.79 -4.21 -11.30
CA VAL A 425 6.52 -3.02 -10.83
C VAL A 425 7.48 -2.52 -11.92
N ASP A 426 8.35 -3.41 -12.41
CA ASP A 426 9.30 -3.09 -13.50
C ASP A 426 8.61 -2.58 -14.77
N SER A 427 7.45 -3.16 -15.11
CA SER A 427 6.71 -2.75 -16.30
C SER A 427 5.93 -1.44 -16.16
N LEU A 428 5.40 -1.11 -14.98
CA LEU A 428 4.46 0.01 -14.79
C LEU A 428 5.11 1.27 -14.19
N LEU A 429 6.03 1.13 -13.23
CA LEU A 429 6.68 2.27 -12.58
C LEU A 429 7.66 2.99 -13.50
N GLY A 430 8.08 4.19 -13.12
CA GLY A 430 8.92 5.04 -13.96
C GLY A 430 10.36 4.54 -14.08
N GLY A 431 10.88 3.83 -13.08
CA GLY A 431 12.27 3.41 -12.98
C GLY A 431 12.59 2.03 -13.54
N THR A 432 13.87 1.68 -13.51
CA THR A 432 14.29 0.28 -13.55
C THR A 432 14.04 -0.34 -12.18
N ILE A 433 13.85 -1.66 -12.13
CA ILE A 433 13.61 -2.38 -10.88
C ILE A 433 14.70 -2.15 -9.81
N GLU A 434 15.98 -2.00 -10.20
CA GLU A 434 17.08 -1.69 -9.26
C GLU A 434 16.97 -0.28 -8.70
N SER A 435 16.62 0.66 -9.57
CA SER A 435 16.43 2.06 -9.19
C SER A 435 15.25 2.21 -8.25
N ASP A 436 14.14 1.55 -8.56
CA ASP A 436 12.94 1.52 -7.73
C ASP A 436 13.25 0.94 -6.36
N TRP A 437 13.92 -0.22 -6.31
CA TRP A 437 14.34 -0.83 -5.05
C TRP A 437 15.29 0.07 -4.24
N ALA A 438 16.23 0.75 -4.89
CA ALA A 438 17.15 1.66 -4.21
C ALA A 438 16.43 2.85 -3.54
N VAL A 439 15.31 3.32 -4.11
CA VAL A 439 14.47 4.35 -3.47
C VAL A 439 13.78 3.78 -2.22
N VAL A 440 13.24 2.56 -2.30
CA VAL A 440 12.60 1.89 -1.14
C VAL A 440 13.63 1.67 -0.02
N ALA A 441 14.79 1.10 -0.36
CA ALA A 441 15.87 0.84 0.59
C ALA A 441 16.41 2.14 1.19
N GLY A 442 16.51 3.22 0.41
CA GLY A 442 16.87 4.55 0.90
C GLY A 442 15.87 5.08 1.93
N ALA A 443 14.57 5.00 1.63
CA ALA A 443 13.52 5.46 2.53
C ALA A 443 13.47 4.70 3.86
N LEU A 444 13.75 3.40 3.85
CA LEU A 444 13.85 2.57 5.05
C LEU A 444 15.19 2.79 5.79
N GLY A 445 16.29 2.97 5.07
CA GLY A 445 17.61 3.22 5.66
C GLY A 445 17.73 4.60 6.32
N GLU A 446 16.98 5.59 5.85
CA GLU A 446 16.88 6.93 6.44
C GLU A 446 15.69 7.08 7.40
N LEU A 447 14.99 5.98 7.71
CA LEU A 447 13.86 5.98 8.62
C LEU A 447 14.27 6.42 10.03
N ASP A 448 13.51 7.36 10.59
CA ASP A 448 13.39 7.57 12.02
C ASP A 448 11.97 7.18 12.45
N PHE A 449 11.85 6.01 13.10
CA PHE A 449 10.57 5.44 13.52
C PHE A 449 9.74 6.41 14.38
N ASN A 450 10.40 7.13 15.29
CA ASN A 450 9.73 8.08 16.18
C ASN A 450 9.23 9.30 15.40
N ALA A 451 10.03 9.85 14.49
CA ALA A 451 9.62 10.96 13.64
C ALA A 451 8.45 10.59 12.70
N ARG A 452 8.34 9.31 12.29
CA ARG A 452 7.28 8.83 11.40
C ARG A 452 5.93 8.56 12.06
N MET A 453 5.83 8.57 13.39
CA MET A 453 4.53 8.51 14.06
C MET A 453 3.62 9.64 13.54
N LEU A 454 2.33 9.35 13.30
CA LEU A 454 1.42 10.26 12.60
C LEU A 454 1.46 11.72 13.13
N PRO A 455 1.37 11.99 14.44
CA PRO A 455 1.42 13.36 14.94
C PRO A 455 2.76 14.06 14.62
N ASN A 456 3.87 13.31 14.68
CA ASN A 456 5.21 13.82 14.47
C ASN A 456 5.46 14.14 13.00
N GLN A 457 5.13 13.22 12.08
CA GLN A 457 5.31 13.47 10.64
C GLN A 457 4.40 14.59 10.10
N LEU A 458 3.23 14.83 10.71
CA LEU A 458 2.39 15.99 10.40
C LEU A 458 3.03 17.29 10.93
N ALA A 459 3.67 17.24 12.09
CA ALA A 459 4.37 18.39 12.68
C ALA A 459 5.62 18.75 11.87
N ASP A 460 6.40 17.77 11.43
CA ASP A 460 7.60 17.94 10.61
C ASP A 460 7.30 18.60 9.25
N ARG A 461 6.11 18.32 8.70
CA ARG A 461 5.61 18.97 7.49
C ARG A 461 4.87 20.29 7.75
N PHE A 462 4.78 20.71 9.02
CA PHE A 462 4.10 21.91 9.50
C PHE A 462 2.61 21.99 9.14
N VAL A 463 1.95 20.83 9.09
CA VAL A 463 0.54 20.65 8.72
C VAL A 463 -0.32 20.05 9.83
N ALA A 464 0.27 19.70 11.00
CA ALA A 464 -0.44 19.12 12.14
C ALA A 464 -1.57 19.99 12.72
N ASN A 465 -1.43 21.32 12.68
CA ASN A 465 -2.44 22.20 13.26
C ASN A 465 -3.74 22.18 12.43
N GLN A 466 -4.83 21.70 13.04
CA GLN A 466 -6.16 21.63 12.42
C GLN A 466 -6.82 23.01 12.21
N GLU A 467 -6.30 24.07 12.83
CA GLU A 467 -6.74 25.46 12.64
C GLU A 467 -6.10 26.14 11.42
N LEU A 468 -5.18 25.47 10.73
CA LEU A 468 -4.64 25.98 9.47
C LEU A 468 -5.79 26.20 8.46
N PRO A 469 -5.70 27.23 7.60
CA PRO A 469 -6.68 27.48 6.55
C PRO A 469 -6.50 26.47 5.40
N LEU A 470 -6.69 25.18 5.68
CA LEU A 470 -6.51 24.07 4.76
C LEU A 470 -7.47 22.93 5.13
N ALA A 471 -8.33 22.56 4.19
CA ALA A 471 -9.09 21.32 4.26
C ALA A 471 -8.13 20.15 3.98
N TYR A 472 -7.82 19.38 5.02
CA TYR A 472 -6.90 18.26 4.93
C TYR A 472 -7.55 16.97 5.44
N PRO A 473 -8.38 16.30 4.61
CA PRO A 473 -9.17 15.16 5.05
C PRO A 473 -8.37 14.03 5.68
N TYR A 474 -7.24 13.64 5.06
CA TYR A 474 -6.36 12.62 5.64
C TYR A 474 -5.90 12.99 7.04
N ARG A 475 -5.37 14.20 7.27
CA ARG A 475 -4.90 14.63 8.60
C ARG A 475 -6.01 14.50 9.65
N ASP A 476 -7.16 15.09 9.37
CA ASP A 476 -8.22 15.22 10.37
C ASP A 476 -8.81 13.86 10.76
N ASP A 477 -8.93 12.96 9.78
CA ASP A 477 -9.49 11.63 9.98
C ASP A 477 -8.45 10.65 10.54
N ALA A 478 -7.21 10.72 10.05
CA ALA A 478 -6.10 9.91 10.54
C ALA A 478 -5.81 10.20 12.02
N LEU A 479 -5.85 11.47 12.45
CA LEU A 479 -5.65 11.84 13.85
C LEU A 479 -6.75 11.29 14.76
N ASP A 480 -7.99 11.25 14.27
CA ASP A 480 -9.13 10.66 14.99
C ASP A 480 -8.96 9.14 15.16
N VAL A 481 -8.54 8.43 14.11
CA VAL A 481 -8.26 6.99 14.16
C VAL A 481 -7.02 6.70 15.02
N TRP A 482 -5.94 7.46 14.86
CA TRP A 482 -4.73 7.36 15.66
C TRP A 482 -5.02 7.50 17.16
N GLN A 483 -5.80 8.52 17.55
CA GLN A 483 -6.16 8.72 18.95
C GLN A 483 -7.00 7.57 19.50
N ALA A 484 -7.98 7.07 18.74
CA ALA A 484 -8.78 5.91 19.14
C ALA A 484 -7.92 4.65 19.32
N THR A 485 -6.98 4.41 18.39
CA THR A 485 -6.01 3.30 18.47
C THR A 485 -5.07 3.47 19.65
N ARG A 486 -4.56 4.67 19.90
CA ARG A 486 -3.65 4.95 21.02
C ARG A 486 -4.31 4.71 22.37
N GLU A 487 -5.55 5.18 22.54
CA GLU A 487 -6.34 4.92 23.74
C GLU A 487 -6.61 3.43 23.93
N TRP A 488 -6.93 2.71 22.85
CA TRP A 488 -7.09 1.25 22.90
C TRP A 488 -5.82 0.53 23.34
N VAL A 489 -4.67 0.84 22.75
CA VAL A 489 -3.39 0.25 23.12
C VAL A 489 -3.06 0.58 24.58
N SER A 490 -3.30 1.83 25.02
CA SER A 490 -3.08 2.24 26.40
C SER A 490 -3.97 1.46 27.38
N ASP A 491 -5.26 1.32 27.08
CA ASP A 491 -6.22 0.57 27.90
C ASP A 491 -5.84 -0.92 27.96
N TYR A 492 -5.36 -1.49 26.84
CA TYR A 492 -4.86 -2.86 26.78
C TYR A 492 -3.62 -3.04 27.66
N LEU A 493 -2.60 -2.18 27.49
CA LEU A 493 -1.35 -2.29 28.23
C LEU A 493 -1.54 -2.08 29.72
N ALA A 494 -2.46 -1.22 30.16
CA ALA A 494 -2.73 -0.99 31.58
C ALA A 494 -3.19 -2.26 32.34
N ILE A 495 -3.70 -3.28 31.63
CA ILE A 495 -4.08 -4.57 32.21
C ILE A 495 -2.85 -5.44 32.53
N TYR A 496 -1.77 -5.29 31.75
CA TYR A 496 -0.58 -6.16 31.81
C TYR A 496 0.66 -5.46 32.38
N TYR A 497 0.78 -4.15 32.22
CA TYR A 497 1.90 -3.32 32.66
C TYR A 497 1.38 -2.13 33.50
N PRO A 498 1.11 -2.34 34.80
CA PRO A 498 0.66 -1.27 35.69
C PRO A 498 1.67 -0.13 35.89
N SER A 499 2.95 -0.37 35.61
CA SER A 499 4.03 0.60 35.78
C SER A 499 5.16 0.42 34.77
N ASP A 500 5.98 1.47 34.62
CA ASP A 500 7.21 1.42 33.81
C ASP A 500 8.18 0.32 34.28
N SER A 501 8.15 -0.03 35.56
CA SER A 501 8.99 -1.13 36.07
C SER A 501 8.63 -2.48 35.47
N ASP A 502 7.36 -2.70 35.11
CA ASP A 502 6.93 -3.95 34.49
C ASP A 502 7.46 -4.05 33.06
N VAL A 503 7.47 -2.93 32.32
CA VAL A 503 8.05 -2.80 30.97
C VAL A 503 9.57 -3.04 31.00
N ILE A 504 10.26 -2.42 31.96
CA ILE A 504 11.73 -2.58 32.12
C ILE A 504 12.10 -4.03 32.45
N ASN A 505 11.30 -4.72 33.26
CA ASN A 505 11.57 -6.09 33.70
C ASN A 505 11.14 -7.17 32.69
N ASP A 506 10.40 -6.80 31.65
CA ASP A 506 9.98 -7.71 30.58
C ASP A 506 11.12 -7.99 29.61
N LYS A 507 11.84 -9.09 29.85
CA LYS A 507 12.98 -9.51 29.02
C LYS A 507 12.58 -9.88 27.59
N ALA A 508 11.37 -10.38 27.36
CA ALA A 508 10.92 -10.76 26.02
C ALA A 508 10.64 -9.50 25.20
N LEU A 509 10.01 -8.49 25.80
CA LEU A 509 9.87 -7.16 25.19
C LEU A 509 11.23 -6.51 24.89
N GLN A 510 12.18 -6.56 25.82
CA GLN A 510 13.52 -6.02 25.55
C GLN A 510 14.21 -6.77 24.40
N ALA A 511 14.12 -8.10 24.36
CA ALA A 511 14.67 -8.90 23.25
C ALA A 511 14.00 -8.58 21.92
N TRP A 512 12.69 -8.38 21.91
CA TRP A 512 11.91 -7.97 20.74
C TRP A 512 12.39 -6.63 20.18
N VAL A 513 12.54 -5.59 21.01
CA VAL A 513 13.05 -4.31 20.50
C VAL A 513 14.53 -4.38 20.08
N GLN A 514 15.36 -5.17 20.76
CA GLN A 514 16.75 -5.37 20.33
C GLN A 514 16.84 -6.05 18.95
N ASP A 515 16.03 -7.07 18.68
CA ASP A 515 15.97 -7.74 17.37
C ASP A 515 15.43 -6.79 16.28
N LEU A 516 14.54 -5.86 16.60
CA LEU A 516 14.06 -4.84 15.64
C LEU A 516 15.10 -3.79 15.28
N ILE A 517 15.91 -3.32 16.23
CA ILE A 517 16.89 -2.24 15.99
C ILE A 517 18.24 -2.75 15.50
N SER A 518 18.54 -4.04 15.65
CA SER A 518 19.84 -4.58 15.26
C SER A 518 20.01 -4.61 13.74
N THR A 519 21.24 -4.37 13.28
CA THR A 519 21.57 -4.35 11.84
C THR A 519 21.47 -5.71 11.17
N ASP A 520 21.59 -6.79 11.95
CA ASP A 520 21.39 -8.17 11.51
C ASP A 520 19.93 -8.64 11.65
N GLY A 521 19.10 -7.89 12.38
CA GLY A 521 17.67 -8.12 12.60
C GLY A 521 16.80 -7.24 11.72
N GLY A 522 15.90 -6.47 12.33
CA GLY A 522 14.93 -5.64 11.62
C GLY A 522 15.45 -4.31 11.07
N ASN A 523 16.63 -3.87 11.53
CA ASN A 523 17.29 -2.63 11.11
C ASN A 523 16.38 -1.39 11.13
N ILE A 524 15.47 -1.29 12.10
CA ILE A 524 14.53 -0.15 12.22
C ILE A 524 15.23 1.04 12.87
N GLY A 525 15.60 2.03 12.05
CA GLY A 525 16.19 3.29 12.50
C GLY A 525 15.25 4.12 13.38
N GLY A 526 15.81 4.78 14.39
CA GLY A 526 15.06 5.68 15.29
C GLY A 526 14.13 5.01 16.31
N LEU A 527 13.97 3.68 16.29
CA LEU A 527 13.19 2.96 17.29
C LEU A 527 13.97 2.83 18.61
N GLY A 528 13.28 3.08 19.73
CA GLY A 528 13.84 3.06 21.07
C GLY A 528 13.86 4.43 21.75
N GLU A 529 13.86 4.41 23.08
CA GLU A 529 14.17 5.54 23.95
C GLU A 529 15.41 5.19 24.81
N ARG A 530 15.91 6.15 25.60
CA ARG A 530 17.03 5.92 26.53
C ARG A 530 16.65 6.34 27.94
N MET A 531 16.88 5.47 28.93
CA MET A 531 16.69 5.84 30.36
C MET A 531 17.65 6.95 30.82
N THR A 532 18.84 6.98 30.22
CA THR A 532 19.87 7.99 30.50
C THR A 532 20.54 8.41 29.19
N PRO A 533 21.16 9.59 29.09
CA PRO A 533 21.77 10.04 27.84
C PRO A 533 22.80 9.07 27.22
N ASN A 534 23.44 8.22 28.04
CA ASN A 534 24.44 7.24 27.60
C ASN A 534 23.98 5.77 27.76
N GLY A 535 22.70 5.53 28.12
CA GLY A 535 22.16 4.19 28.26
C GLY A 535 21.82 3.56 26.92
N ASP A 536 21.60 2.25 26.89
CA ASP A 536 21.20 1.53 25.67
C ASP A 536 19.84 2.01 25.13
N LEU A 537 19.57 1.73 23.86
CA LEU A 537 18.23 1.92 23.29
C LEU A 537 17.35 0.76 23.74
N GLY A 538 16.12 1.06 24.13
CA GLY A 538 15.12 0.07 24.49
C GLY A 538 13.74 0.69 24.61
N ILE A 539 12.84 -0.03 25.26
CA ILE A 539 11.51 0.48 25.62
C ILE A 539 11.44 0.44 27.14
N TYR A 540 11.35 1.60 27.79
CA TYR A 540 11.51 1.71 29.23
C TYR A 540 10.27 2.25 29.94
N THR A 541 9.35 2.86 29.20
CA THR A 541 8.12 3.42 29.73
C THR A 541 6.88 2.80 29.09
N VAL A 542 5.79 2.70 29.85
CA VAL A 542 4.47 2.28 29.34
C VAL A 542 3.98 3.27 28.27
N GLY A 543 4.29 4.56 28.45
CA GLY A 543 3.96 5.61 27.49
C GLY A 543 4.63 5.38 26.13
N TYR A 544 5.94 5.13 26.11
CA TYR A 544 6.65 4.87 24.88
C TYR A 544 6.23 3.55 24.22
N LEU A 545 6.03 2.49 25.03
CA LEU A 545 5.47 1.23 24.51
C LEU A 545 4.10 1.43 23.85
N THR A 546 3.24 2.26 24.47
CA THR A 546 1.94 2.63 23.90
C THR A 546 2.11 3.26 22.53
N ASP A 547 3.03 4.21 22.39
CA ASP A 547 3.26 4.92 21.13
C ASP A 547 3.84 4.00 20.04
N VAL A 548 4.78 3.11 20.39
CA VAL A 548 5.35 2.11 19.47
C VAL A 548 4.28 1.15 18.94
N LEU A 549 3.46 0.59 19.83
CA LEU A 549 2.38 -0.33 19.44
C LEU A 549 1.25 0.40 18.71
N THR A 550 0.96 1.65 19.06
CA THR A 550 0.03 2.49 18.29
C THR A 550 0.51 2.68 16.86
N MET A 551 1.80 2.99 16.68
CA MET A 551 2.40 3.12 15.35
C MET A 551 2.30 1.83 14.56
N ALA A 552 2.61 0.68 15.16
CA ALA A 552 2.51 -0.62 14.49
C ALA A 552 1.05 -0.93 14.07
N VAL A 553 0.09 -0.80 14.99
CA VAL A 553 -1.33 -1.06 14.72
C VAL A 553 -1.89 -0.08 13.68
N PHE A 554 -1.56 1.21 13.79
CA PHE A 554 -2.00 2.22 12.83
C PHE A 554 -1.40 2.00 11.45
N THR A 555 -0.11 1.66 11.37
CA THR A 555 0.59 1.35 10.11
C THR A 555 -0.05 0.16 9.40
N ALA A 556 -0.32 -0.90 10.16
CA ALA A 556 -0.95 -2.12 9.68
C ALA A 556 -2.38 -1.95 9.18
N SER A 557 -3.09 -0.95 9.69
CA SER A 557 -4.52 -0.76 9.44
C SER A 557 -4.77 0.54 8.67
N ALA A 558 -4.94 1.64 9.40
CA ALA A 558 -5.39 2.93 8.86
C ALA A 558 -4.41 3.54 7.86
N GLN A 559 -3.10 3.49 8.11
CA GLN A 559 -2.11 4.05 7.20
C GLN A 559 -2.09 3.29 5.87
N HIS A 560 -2.02 1.96 5.93
CA HIS A 560 -2.10 1.11 4.74
C HIS A 560 -3.42 1.35 4.00
N ALA A 561 -4.56 1.36 4.68
CA ALA A 561 -5.85 1.67 4.07
C ALA A 561 -5.84 3.02 3.34
N ALA A 562 -5.30 4.07 3.97
CA ALA A 562 -5.21 5.42 3.43
C ALA A 562 -4.42 5.52 2.13
N VAL A 563 -3.41 4.67 1.93
CA VAL A 563 -2.54 4.69 0.74
C VAL A 563 -2.85 3.57 -0.25
N ASN A 564 -3.49 2.47 0.17
CA ASN A 564 -3.79 1.33 -0.70
C ASN A 564 -5.12 1.50 -1.44
N PHE A 565 -6.24 1.71 -0.74
CA PHE A 565 -7.56 1.71 -1.38
C PHE A 565 -7.82 2.84 -2.39
N PRO A 566 -7.18 4.02 -2.29
CA PRO A 566 -7.25 5.02 -3.35
C PRO A 566 -6.64 4.58 -4.68
N GLN A 567 -5.85 3.49 -4.73
CA GLN A 567 -5.41 2.90 -6.00
C GLN A 567 -6.61 2.60 -6.91
N LEU A 568 -7.67 2.01 -6.35
CA LEU A 568 -8.90 1.68 -7.11
C LEU A 568 -9.59 2.94 -7.63
N THR A 569 -9.70 3.99 -6.80
CA THR A 569 -10.54 5.17 -7.11
C THR A 569 -9.82 6.29 -7.85
N VAL A 570 -8.49 6.29 -7.87
CA VAL A 570 -7.67 7.32 -8.52
C VAL A 570 -6.73 6.70 -9.54
N MET A 571 -5.86 5.78 -9.08
CA MET A 571 -4.73 5.27 -9.88
C MET A 571 -5.16 4.28 -10.96
N SER A 572 -6.36 3.72 -10.88
CA SER A 572 -6.89 2.86 -11.95
C SER A 572 -7.18 3.62 -13.25
N TYR A 573 -7.29 4.94 -13.20
CA TYR A 573 -7.41 5.80 -14.38
C TYR A 573 -6.11 6.55 -14.65
N THR A 574 -5.33 6.10 -15.62
CA THR A 574 -3.99 6.63 -15.88
C THR A 574 -3.93 8.12 -16.20
N PRO A 575 -4.89 8.77 -16.89
CA PRO A 575 -4.86 10.23 -17.04
C PRO A 575 -5.01 11.01 -15.73
N ALA A 576 -5.56 10.39 -14.67
CA ALA A 576 -5.57 11.01 -13.35
C ALA A 576 -4.25 10.78 -12.60
N MET A 577 -3.65 9.59 -12.68
CA MET A 577 -2.36 9.30 -12.04
C MET A 577 -1.64 8.12 -12.70
N GLN A 578 -0.79 8.39 -13.69
CA GLN A 578 -0.01 7.36 -14.40
C GLN A 578 1.30 7.04 -13.66
N MET A 579 1.63 5.75 -13.56
CA MET A 579 2.85 5.28 -12.89
C MET A 579 4.13 5.54 -13.68
N ALA A 580 4.03 5.82 -14.99
CA ALA A 580 5.15 6.20 -15.85
C ALA A 580 4.75 7.25 -16.89
N SER A 581 5.69 8.15 -17.21
CA SER A 581 5.59 9.09 -18.33
C SER A 581 6.36 8.54 -19.54
N TYR A 582 5.84 8.76 -20.75
CA TYR A 582 6.40 8.22 -22.00
C TYR A 582 6.85 9.29 -23.00
N ALA A 583 6.93 10.55 -22.55
CA ALA A 583 7.49 11.66 -23.30
C ALA A 583 8.52 12.43 -22.45
N PRO A 584 9.52 13.09 -23.08
CA PRO A 584 10.46 13.95 -22.38
C PRO A 584 9.78 15.08 -21.63
N LEU A 585 10.38 15.49 -20.51
CA LEU A 585 9.93 16.66 -19.75
C LEU A 585 9.92 17.91 -20.66
N PRO A 586 8.85 18.72 -20.62
CA PRO A 586 8.81 19.98 -21.35
C PRO A 586 9.94 20.91 -20.90
N THR A 587 10.54 21.61 -21.86
CA THR A 587 11.69 22.51 -21.65
C THR A 587 11.35 23.99 -21.90
N SER A 588 10.10 24.27 -22.24
CA SER A 588 9.57 25.58 -22.66
C SER A 588 8.16 25.77 -22.09
N GLU A 589 7.78 27.01 -21.82
CA GLU A 589 6.41 27.41 -21.40
C GLU A 589 5.38 27.26 -22.54
N HIS A 590 5.86 27.04 -23.77
CA HIS A 590 5.06 26.81 -24.96
C HIS A 590 5.27 25.36 -25.46
N CYS A 591 4.20 24.58 -25.52
CA CYS A 591 4.13 23.19 -25.98
C CYS A 591 3.10 23.04 -27.13
N SER A 592 3.09 21.91 -27.84
CA SER A 592 2.07 21.59 -28.85
C SER A 592 0.90 20.83 -28.20
N SER A 593 0.05 21.61 -27.53
CA SER A 593 -1.20 21.31 -26.79
C SER A 593 -1.68 19.85 -26.58
N SER A 594 -2.20 19.17 -27.61
CA SER A 594 -2.93 17.90 -27.42
C SER A 594 -2.11 16.63 -27.73
N GLN A 595 -1.15 16.73 -28.65
CA GLN A 595 -0.31 15.59 -29.03
C GLN A 595 0.72 15.27 -27.93
N ASP A 596 1.17 16.29 -27.20
CA ASP A 596 2.12 16.15 -26.10
C ASP A 596 1.50 15.45 -24.87
N ILE A 597 0.20 15.67 -24.59
CA ILE A 597 -0.54 14.96 -23.53
C ILE A 597 -0.61 13.47 -23.83
N LEU A 598 -1.10 13.10 -25.02
CA LEU A 598 -1.23 11.69 -25.42
C LEU A 598 0.12 10.99 -25.53
N ALA A 599 1.17 11.71 -25.94
CA ALA A 599 2.54 11.17 -25.98
C ALA A 599 3.08 10.87 -24.57
N THR A 600 2.74 11.70 -23.59
CA THR A 600 3.16 11.56 -22.18
C THR A 600 2.47 10.38 -21.50
N LEU A 601 1.21 10.11 -21.82
CA LEU A 601 0.41 9.03 -21.25
C LEU A 601 0.94 7.63 -21.67
N PRO A 602 0.67 6.60 -20.85
CA PRO A 602 1.04 5.23 -21.17
C PRO A 602 0.40 4.72 -22.47
N PRO A 603 1.07 3.80 -23.18
CA PRO A 603 0.41 2.94 -24.14
C PRO A 603 -0.82 2.26 -23.52
N LEU A 604 -1.85 2.02 -24.32
CA LEU A 604 -3.14 1.51 -23.83
C LEU A 604 -3.01 0.18 -23.07
N GLU A 605 -2.07 -0.68 -23.47
CA GLU A 605 -1.80 -1.96 -22.79
C GLU A 605 -1.20 -1.78 -21.39
N GLN A 606 -0.34 -0.77 -21.20
CA GLN A 606 0.21 -0.45 -19.88
C GLN A 606 -0.85 0.23 -19.01
N SER A 607 -1.70 1.07 -19.60
CA SER A 607 -2.84 1.63 -18.88
C SER A 607 -3.79 0.55 -18.39
N LEU A 608 -4.14 -0.41 -19.25
CA LEU A 608 -5.02 -1.50 -18.85
C LEU A 608 -4.37 -2.36 -17.77
N LYS A 609 -3.06 -2.65 -17.89
CA LYS A 609 -2.32 -3.38 -16.86
C LYS A 609 -2.34 -2.64 -15.52
N GLN A 610 -2.12 -1.32 -15.51
CA GLN A 610 -2.23 -0.48 -14.30
C GLN A 610 -3.65 -0.51 -13.72
N MET A 611 -4.67 -0.35 -14.57
CA MET A 611 -6.08 -0.40 -14.15
C MET A 611 -6.39 -1.74 -13.47
N LEU A 612 -6.01 -2.88 -14.08
CA LEU A 612 -6.27 -4.21 -13.54
C LEU A 612 -5.56 -4.44 -12.20
N LEU A 613 -4.31 -4.01 -12.08
CA LEU A 613 -3.54 -4.14 -10.84
C LEU A 613 -4.16 -3.31 -9.71
N THR A 614 -4.37 -2.03 -9.94
CA THR A 614 -4.89 -1.09 -8.92
C THR A 614 -6.34 -1.36 -8.53
N GLN A 615 -7.15 -1.96 -9.42
CA GLN A 615 -8.49 -2.46 -9.09
C GLN A 615 -8.44 -3.71 -8.21
N LEU A 616 -7.47 -4.61 -8.42
CA LEU A 616 -7.28 -5.79 -7.57
C LEU A 616 -6.81 -5.37 -6.17
N LEU A 617 -5.74 -4.57 -6.10
CA LEU A 617 -5.12 -4.13 -4.85
C LEU A 617 -6.05 -3.24 -4.03
N GLY A 618 -6.72 -2.27 -4.64
CA GLY A 618 -7.65 -1.40 -3.91
C GLY A 618 -9.06 -1.97 -3.72
N GLY A 619 -9.33 -3.22 -4.16
CA GLY A 619 -10.68 -3.79 -4.26
C GLY A 619 -11.04 -4.84 -3.21
N VAL A 620 -10.09 -5.34 -2.44
CA VAL A 620 -10.32 -6.44 -1.49
C VAL A 620 -10.21 -5.89 -0.06
N TYR A 621 -11.29 -6.01 0.72
CA TYR A 621 -11.36 -5.51 2.10
C TYR A 621 -11.55 -6.68 3.04
N PHE A 622 -10.45 -7.18 3.59
CA PHE A 622 -10.49 -8.34 4.48
C PHE A 622 -10.24 -7.93 5.94
N THR A 623 -11.08 -8.42 6.86
CA THR A 623 -11.15 -7.99 8.28
C THR A 623 -11.50 -6.52 8.46
N ARG A 624 -11.68 -6.10 9.72
CA ARG A 624 -11.97 -4.72 10.09
C ARG A 624 -11.25 -4.36 11.39
N LEU A 625 -10.70 -3.16 11.44
CA LEU A 625 -10.08 -2.60 12.64
C LEU A 625 -11.09 -2.60 13.80
N GLY A 626 -10.68 -3.14 14.95
CA GLY A 626 -11.52 -3.26 16.15
C GLY A 626 -12.37 -4.53 16.20
N ASP A 627 -12.41 -5.35 15.14
CA ASP A 627 -13.14 -6.61 15.21
C ASP A 627 -12.41 -7.65 16.07
N TYR A 628 -11.08 -7.74 15.98
CA TYR A 628 -10.26 -8.74 16.69
C TYR A 628 -10.88 -10.13 16.61
N ASN A 629 -11.07 -10.62 15.39
CA ASN A 629 -11.88 -11.79 15.15
C ASN A 629 -11.17 -12.81 14.27
N ARG A 630 -9.82 -13.00 14.42
CA ARG A 630 -8.83 -13.84 13.65
C ARG A 630 -9.35 -15.20 13.13
N HIS A 631 -10.46 -15.15 12.41
CA HIS A 631 -11.36 -16.19 11.97
C HIS A 631 -11.76 -17.21 13.05
N GLN A 632 -11.82 -16.77 14.31
CA GLN A 632 -12.25 -17.57 15.44
C GLN A 632 -13.71 -17.28 15.79
N ARG A 633 -14.50 -18.32 16.06
CA ARG A 633 -15.81 -18.16 16.72
C ARG A 633 -15.57 -18.00 18.21
N GLY A 634 -16.11 -16.92 18.78
CA GLY A 634 -15.92 -16.57 20.20
C GLY A 634 -15.04 -15.34 20.36
N ASN A 635 -14.76 -14.97 21.61
CA ASN A 635 -13.88 -13.83 21.89
C ASN A 635 -12.44 -14.21 21.58
N TYR A 636 -11.74 -13.37 20.81
CA TYR A 636 -10.31 -13.55 20.57
C TYR A 636 -9.51 -13.41 21.88
N PHE A 637 -9.79 -12.35 22.63
CA PHE A 637 -9.24 -12.18 23.97
C PHE A 637 -10.05 -12.99 24.99
N GLN A 638 -9.39 -13.91 25.68
CA GLN A 638 -10.02 -14.69 26.76
C GLN A 638 -10.14 -13.89 28.07
N ASN A 639 -9.30 -12.86 28.26
CA ASN A 639 -9.35 -12.00 29.42
C ASN A 639 -10.54 -11.02 29.34
N THR A 640 -11.49 -11.14 30.27
CA THR A 640 -12.70 -10.30 30.31
C THR A 640 -12.41 -8.80 30.50
N GLN A 641 -11.31 -8.42 31.15
CA GLN A 641 -10.91 -7.02 31.25
C GLN A 641 -10.52 -6.45 29.89
N VAL A 642 -9.83 -7.24 29.07
CA VAL A 642 -9.48 -6.87 27.70
C VAL A 642 -10.74 -6.74 26.85
N GLN A 643 -11.73 -7.61 27.03
CA GLN A 643 -13.01 -7.50 26.32
C GLN A 643 -13.71 -6.16 26.60
N GLY A 644 -13.72 -5.69 27.85
CA GLY A 644 -14.29 -4.38 28.19
C GLY A 644 -13.54 -3.19 27.55
N ALA A 645 -12.20 -3.25 27.53
CA ALA A 645 -11.39 -2.27 26.82
C ALA A 645 -11.64 -2.30 25.29
N LEU A 646 -11.83 -3.50 24.72
CA LEU A 646 -12.11 -3.68 23.30
C LEU A 646 -13.49 -3.14 22.91
N ASP A 647 -14.49 -3.35 23.74
CA ASP A 647 -15.83 -2.78 23.50
C ASP A 647 -15.77 -1.25 23.54
N THR A 648 -14.96 -0.68 24.45
CA THR A 648 -14.69 0.77 24.47
C THR A 648 -13.99 1.24 23.20
N PHE A 649 -13.03 0.48 22.67
CA PHE A 649 -12.39 0.79 21.39
C PHE A 649 -13.38 0.80 20.22
N ARG A 650 -14.27 -0.20 20.14
CA ARG A 650 -15.32 -0.25 19.10
C ARG A 650 -16.26 0.95 19.19
N ASP A 651 -16.69 1.33 20.39
CA ASP A 651 -17.49 2.54 20.61
C ASP A 651 -16.75 3.82 20.18
N ARG A 652 -15.43 3.89 20.37
CA ARG A 652 -14.61 5.01 19.88
C ARG A 652 -14.57 5.04 18.36
N LEU A 653 -14.37 3.89 17.70
CA LEU A 653 -14.39 3.78 16.24
C LEU A 653 -15.74 4.17 15.65
N ASP A 654 -16.86 3.77 16.25
CA ASP A 654 -18.20 4.19 15.80
C ASP A 654 -18.40 5.70 15.92
N LYS A 655 -17.82 6.33 16.95
CA LYS A 655 -17.82 7.80 17.07
C LYS A 655 -16.94 8.46 16.02
N VAL A 656 -15.79 7.87 15.67
CA VAL A 656 -14.91 8.34 14.58
C VAL A 656 -15.66 8.27 13.25
N GLU A 657 -16.28 7.14 12.92
CA GLU A 657 -17.14 6.94 11.74
C GLU A 657 -18.17 8.07 11.61
N GLN A 658 -18.91 8.35 12.70
CA GLN A 658 -19.91 9.43 12.73
C GLN A 658 -19.29 10.82 12.53
N ARG A 659 -18.09 11.09 13.07
CA ARG A 659 -17.40 12.37 12.89
C ARG A 659 -16.98 12.56 11.43
N ILE A 660 -16.37 11.53 10.83
CA ILE A 660 -15.95 11.56 9.42
C ILE A 660 -17.18 11.72 8.51
N GLY A 661 -18.25 10.96 8.75
CA GLY A 661 -19.51 11.09 8.01
C GLY A 661 -20.08 12.51 8.06
N LYS A 662 -20.02 13.19 9.22
CA LYS A 662 -20.42 14.60 9.34
C LYS A 662 -19.51 15.54 8.58
N ARG A 663 -18.18 15.36 8.63
CA ARG A 663 -17.21 16.18 7.88
C ARG A 663 -17.44 16.07 6.38
N ASN A 664 -17.73 14.87 5.88
CA ASN A 664 -18.00 14.59 4.48
C ASN A 664 -19.29 15.27 3.95
N LEU A 665 -20.15 15.84 4.81
CA LEU A 665 -21.29 16.66 4.36
C LEU A 665 -20.86 18.08 3.93
N THR A 666 -19.69 18.54 4.34
CA THR A 666 -19.25 19.94 4.15
C THR A 666 -17.86 20.08 3.54
N ARG A 667 -17.18 18.98 3.23
CA ARG A 667 -15.89 18.95 2.52
C ARG A 667 -15.95 17.88 1.40
N PRO A 668 -15.03 17.87 0.42
CA PRO A 668 -14.92 16.78 -0.55
C PRO A 668 -14.87 15.42 0.16
N THR A 669 -15.71 14.49 -0.28
CA THR A 669 -15.87 13.19 0.39
C THR A 669 -14.55 12.43 0.45
N TYR A 670 -14.13 12.05 1.66
CA TYR A 670 -12.99 11.18 1.90
C TYR A 670 -13.46 10.00 2.74
N GLU A 671 -13.52 8.81 2.13
CA GLU A 671 -14.13 7.62 2.73
C GLU A 671 -13.09 6.60 3.20
N THR A 672 -11.84 6.75 2.78
CA THR A 672 -10.77 5.77 2.96
C THR A 672 -10.47 5.47 4.43
N LEU A 673 -10.66 6.47 5.31
CA LEU A 673 -10.43 6.35 6.74
C LEU A 673 -11.71 6.21 7.58
N LEU A 674 -12.86 5.89 6.96
CA LEU A 674 -14.02 5.41 7.70
C LEU A 674 -13.65 4.09 8.40
N PRO A 675 -13.74 3.95 9.74
CA PRO A 675 -13.47 2.70 10.43
C PRO A 675 -14.20 1.47 9.89
N SER A 676 -15.33 1.63 9.19
CA SER A 676 -15.99 0.54 8.47
C SER A 676 -15.23 0.00 7.25
N ARG A 677 -14.21 0.72 6.79
CA ARG A 677 -13.42 0.45 5.58
C ARG A 677 -11.93 0.30 5.86
N ILE A 678 -11.54 0.19 7.13
CA ILE A 678 -10.15 -0.02 7.53
C ILE A 678 -9.97 -1.50 7.93
N PRO A 679 -9.22 -2.31 7.16
CA PRO A 679 -8.78 -3.64 7.56
C PRO A 679 -7.98 -3.64 8.86
N GLN A 680 -7.90 -4.80 9.51
CA GLN A 680 -7.10 -4.93 10.73
C GLN A 680 -5.59 -5.05 10.43
N SER A 681 -5.20 -5.55 9.26
CA SER A 681 -3.80 -5.75 8.83
C SER A 681 -3.59 -5.50 7.34
N ILE A 682 -2.32 -5.53 6.94
CA ILE A 682 -1.90 -5.50 5.53
C ILE A 682 -2.07 -6.89 4.94
N ASN A 683 -3.16 -7.09 4.21
CA ASN A 683 -3.48 -8.37 3.57
C ASN A 683 -4.23 -8.23 2.25
N ILE A 684 -4.70 -7.00 1.93
CA ILE A 684 -4.63 -6.30 0.64
C ILE A 684 -5.39 -4.98 0.75
#